data_AF-E2PY93-F1
#
_entry.id   AF-E2PY93-F1
#
_cell.length_a   1.000
_cell.length_b   1.000
_cell.length_c   1.000
_cell.angle_alpha   90.00
_cell.angle_beta   90.00
_cell.angle_gamma   90.00
#
_symmetry.space_group_name_H-M   'P 1'
#
loop_
_entity.id
_entity.type
_entity.pdbx_description
1 polymer ?
#
loop_
_entity_poly.entity_id
_entity_poly.type
_entity_poly.pdbx_seq_one_letter_code
_entity_poly.pdbx_strand_id
1 'polypeptide(L)'
;MHRTPQHRAPQRGPRSRRGVLATVLGIGALTASLLGGAPTASALPPSEPGRAAAPVLPSPPGGSGGGVKVLVFHASATAESPTVDAGIAAVESIGLTGPAAGRFTTEATDDASVFTDTARLGGYHAIVFLTGGGDVLDPEQEAGLEAYMEAGGGFVGLHEAARTEPYSEWFTGLIGARPTGAPSGAQRAVVEVGDRRHPATAALPLQWKRPDKWFNWAVNPSGSVHTVARLRESSYTPVSGANGWDHPISWCRDYDGGRSFYSGMGGTVDSFAETDFREHLRGALAWTARLARADCKATITSHYRAQRVTRPNQPGQNDQIGEPHGLVTAPDGTVFYIGRGGADSSRPVVTDWNNPEVGKGQGQIHVYEPATGRVTLAGEVTVFGNKGGGDELIKNEEGLLGIELDPRFTSNGWVYLHYTPHARIDRETRTGERRVSRFTYDRATRRLDLSSEKVLLSWPVQIHSCCHAGGGLAWDSKDNLYIATGDTNSSGFTDGYSGNNPVPNFRGLPFADARRTSGNTNNLNGKILRIHPEPDGTYTLPAGNLFTGREPDEGGGKTRGEIYVMGVRNPSRIFVDRQTDILYAGWVGPDAGAPSPVWGPAKYDTFAAITQPGNHGWPYCMGNNQPYRDRNLPDPGRPLGWYDCAAPRNESPHNDGLVRLPPVTPNTIWYAPQGGGPDFPRDAQGIPSYQLSEQRLLLPWLRGGAQATMTGPVYRHDPATASTVKWPAYWDGKWFVGDFYDGGQPRHAVLTDPKTVGRGGLPVHAESLKKIIPVGAGGIRNLMDWKFAPDGSLYVLDYGGGFFTSDARSALWQITYHGGGATPAADRLARRAAR
;
A
#
# COMPACT_ATOMS: atom_id res chain seq x y z
N MET A 1 -46.91 23.37 63.51
CA MET A 1 -45.72 22.97 64.31
C MET A 1 -44.63 22.60 63.31
N HIS A 2 -43.65 23.47 63.02
CA HIS A 2 -42.31 23.54 63.68
C HIS A 2 -41.53 22.21 63.55
N ARG A 3 -40.28 22.10 63.10
CA ARG A 3 -39.18 23.01 62.72
C ARG A 3 -38.10 22.15 61.99
N THR A 4 -37.30 22.80 61.16
CA THR A 4 -35.94 22.49 60.60
C THR A 4 -34.89 22.10 61.69
N PRO A 5 -33.58 21.77 61.43
CA PRO A 5 -32.66 22.12 60.30
C PRO A 5 -31.70 20.98 59.82
N GLN A 6 -30.92 21.10 58.72
CA GLN A 6 -29.55 21.66 58.69
C GLN A 6 -29.01 22.02 57.28
N HIS A 7 -28.17 23.05 57.29
CA HIS A 7 -27.52 23.81 56.20
C HIS A 7 -26.13 23.28 55.78
N ARG A 8 -25.68 23.59 54.55
CA ARG A 8 -24.65 24.62 54.24
C ARG A 8 -24.19 24.61 52.76
N ALA A 9 -24.38 25.74 52.09
CA ALA A 9 -23.45 26.33 51.10
C ALA A 9 -22.78 27.55 51.79
N PRO A 10 -21.71 28.22 51.28
CA PRO A 10 -21.82 29.03 50.05
C PRO A 10 -20.51 29.38 49.25
N GLN A 11 -20.71 29.96 48.06
CA GLN A 11 -20.00 31.09 47.41
C GLN A 11 -18.47 31.10 47.18
N ARG A 12 -18.08 31.42 45.92
CA ARG A 12 -16.97 32.34 45.62
C ARG A 12 -17.34 33.31 44.50
N GLY A 13 -17.17 34.60 44.79
CA GLY A 13 -17.20 35.74 43.88
C GLY A 13 -15.81 36.39 43.70
N PRO A 14 -15.69 37.59 43.11
CA PRO A 14 -14.72 37.95 42.07
C PRO A 14 -13.65 39.00 42.50
N ARG A 15 -12.62 39.28 41.65
CA ARG A 15 -12.09 40.64 41.29
C ARG A 15 -10.72 40.66 40.55
N SER A 16 -10.73 41.30 39.37
CA SER A 16 -9.85 42.33 38.76
C SER A 16 -8.34 42.49 39.04
N ARG A 17 -7.57 42.82 37.98
CA ARG A 17 -6.65 43.99 37.79
C ARG A 17 -6.05 43.94 36.35
N ARG A 18 -6.42 44.84 35.42
CA ARG A 18 -5.86 46.17 35.00
C ARG A 18 -4.43 46.13 34.38
N GLY A 19 -4.31 46.73 33.18
CA GLY A 19 -3.07 47.05 32.44
C GLY A 19 -2.24 48.17 33.09
N VAL A 20 -1.14 48.72 32.56
CA VAL A 20 -0.72 49.25 31.23
C VAL A 20 0.84 49.40 31.36
N LEU A 21 1.74 49.35 30.37
CA LEU A 21 2.20 50.43 29.47
C LEU A 21 3.54 50.06 28.78
N ALA A 22 3.74 50.62 27.59
CA ALA A 22 4.88 50.49 26.68
C ALA A 22 6.12 51.32 27.08
N THR A 23 7.24 51.15 26.35
CA THR A 23 8.28 52.12 25.84
C THR A 23 9.57 51.31 25.55
N VAL A 24 10.07 51.08 24.32
CA VAL A 24 10.73 51.91 23.28
C VAL A 24 12.21 52.31 23.55
N LEU A 25 13.07 51.93 22.59
CA LEU A 25 14.39 52.44 22.13
C LEU A 25 15.67 52.28 22.98
N GLY A 26 16.75 51.89 22.29
CA GLY A 26 18.14 52.06 22.75
C GLY A 26 19.20 51.39 21.88
N ILE A 27 19.58 52.05 20.77
CA ILE A 27 20.84 51.82 20.03
C ILE A 27 22.01 52.31 20.90
N GLY A 28 23.14 51.59 20.93
CA GLY A 28 24.35 52.07 21.59
C GLY A 28 25.57 51.19 21.33
N ALA A 29 26.47 51.68 20.47
CA ALA A 29 27.80 51.14 20.22
C ALA A 29 28.75 51.38 21.41
N LEU A 30 29.71 50.47 21.63
CA LEU A 30 30.99 50.72 22.33
C LEU A 30 32.02 49.71 21.80
N THR A 31 32.85 50.13 20.84
CA THR A 31 34.24 50.64 21.00
C THR A 31 35.22 49.60 21.49
N ALA A 32 36.15 49.27 20.58
CA ALA A 32 37.32 48.46 20.79
C ALA A 32 38.28 49.10 21.80
N SER A 33 38.79 48.27 22.73
CA SER A 33 40.00 48.54 23.49
C SER A 33 40.97 47.37 23.28
N LEU A 34 41.99 47.64 22.48
CA LEU A 34 43.21 46.84 22.34
C LEU A 34 44.04 46.97 23.62
N LEU A 35 44.36 45.87 24.29
CA LEU A 35 45.55 45.73 25.13
C LEU A 35 46.06 44.28 25.01
N GLY A 36 47.31 44.17 24.56
CA GLY A 36 47.93 42.93 24.10
C GLY A 36 48.24 41.90 25.19
N GLY A 37 48.16 40.64 24.77
CA GLY A 37 48.78 39.48 25.40
C GLY A 37 49.41 38.62 24.30
N ALA A 38 50.64 38.17 24.51
CA ALA A 38 51.51 37.47 23.57
C ALA A 38 50.88 36.20 22.94
N PRO A 39 51.31 35.78 21.73
CA PRO A 39 50.77 34.61 21.08
C PRO A 39 51.28 33.34 21.77
N THR A 40 50.39 32.59 22.40
CA THR A 40 50.58 31.16 22.57
C THR A 40 50.28 30.50 21.23
N ALA A 41 51.24 29.73 20.72
CA ALA A 41 51.09 28.98 19.49
C ALA A 41 49.93 27.98 19.62
N SER A 42 48.76 28.33 19.06
CA SER A 42 47.73 27.35 18.75
C SER A 42 48.27 26.46 17.63
N ALA A 43 48.42 25.18 17.93
CA ALA A 43 48.58 24.16 16.91
C ALA A 43 47.43 24.30 15.90
N LEU A 44 47.79 24.40 14.62
CA LEU A 44 46.85 24.28 13.52
C LEU A 44 46.04 22.99 13.70
N PRO A 45 44.72 22.99 13.39
CA PRO A 45 44.01 21.73 13.20
C PRO A 45 44.77 20.92 12.13
N PRO A 46 44.92 19.60 12.29
CA PRO A 46 45.53 18.79 11.25
C PRO A 46 44.75 19.01 9.95
N SER A 47 45.47 19.40 8.91
CA SER A 47 44.97 19.43 7.54
C SER A 47 44.36 18.07 7.21
N GLU A 48 43.16 18.05 6.62
CA GLU A 48 42.65 16.85 5.95
C GLU A 48 43.76 16.25 5.08
N PRO A 49 44.04 14.93 5.17
CA PRO A 49 44.96 14.31 4.24
C PRO A 49 44.45 14.58 2.82
N GLY A 50 45.29 15.20 2.00
CA GLY A 50 44.95 15.53 0.62
C GLY A 50 44.54 14.26 -0.12
N ARG A 51 43.34 14.27 -0.69
CA ARG A 51 42.81 13.19 -1.53
C ARG A 51 43.87 12.82 -2.58
N ALA A 52 44.40 11.60 -2.51
CA ALA A 52 45.32 11.08 -3.52
C ALA A 52 44.65 11.20 -4.91
N ALA A 53 45.41 11.58 -5.93
CA ALA A 53 44.87 11.71 -7.28
C ALA A 53 44.43 10.31 -7.76
N ALA A 54 43.13 10.13 -7.99
CA ALA A 54 42.58 8.84 -8.39
C ALA A 54 43.17 8.39 -9.74
N PRO A 55 43.61 7.12 -9.87
CA PRO A 55 44.14 6.61 -11.12
C PRO A 55 43.06 6.55 -12.21
N VAL A 56 43.41 6.83 -13.47
CA VAL A 56 42.47 6.70 -14.60
C VAL A 56 42.45 5.24 -15.07
N LEU A 57 41.34 4.55 -14.86
CA LEU A 57 41.14 3.17 -15.30
C LEU A 57 40.33 3.09 -16.61
N PRO A 58 40.66 2.17 -17.52
CA PRO A 58 39.76 1.86 -18.62
C PRO A 58 38.48 1.23 -18.08
N SER A 59 37.35 1.49 -18.73
CA SER A 59 36.11 0.77 -18.40
C SER A 59 36.34 -0.74 -18.50
N PRO A 60 35.90 -1.53 -17.50
CA PRO A 60 36.06 -2.97 -17.54
C PRO A 60 35.44 -3.55 -18.82
N PRO A 61 35.99 -4.65 -19.37
CA PRO A 61 35.49 -5.25 -20.60
C PRO A 61 33.99 -5.58 -20.51
N GLY A 62 33.30 -5.54 -21.66
CA GLY A 62 31.93 -6.05 -21.74
C GLY A 62 31.93 -7.58 -21.76
N GLY A 63 30.97 -8.23 -21.08
CA GLY A 63 30.91 -9.70 -20.94
C GLY A 63 30.62 -10.49 -22.22
N SER A 64 30.45 -9.85 -23.38
CA SER A 64 30.09 -10.49 -24.66
C SER A 64 31.26 -11.14 -25.41
N GLY A 65 32.51 -10.93 -24.99
CA GLY A 65 33.71 -11.44 -25.65
C GLY A 65 34.28 -12.76 -25.12
N GLY A 66 33.67 -13.36 -24.09
CA GLY A 66 34.29 -14.44 -23.30
C GLY A 66 35.42 -13.91 -22.41
N GLY A 67 35.99 -14.77 -21.55
CA GLY A 67 37.11 -14.39 -20.68
C GLY A 67 36.75 -13.46 -19.52
N VAL A 68 35.53 -13.57 -18.98
CA VAL A 68 35.11 -12.83 -17.77
C VAL A 68 35.99 -13.24 -16.60
N LYS A 69 36.52 -12.25 -15.88
CA LYS A 69 37.36 -12.44 -14.69
C LYS A 69 36.71 -11.81 -13.48
N VAL A 70 36.69 -12.54 -12.37
CA VAL A 70 36.21 -12.07 -11.07
C VAL A 70 37.37 -12.10 -10.07
N LEU A 71 37.68 -10.96 -9.46
CA LEU A 71 38.61 -10.89 -8.34
C LEU A 71 37.86 -11.22 -7.06
N VAL A 72 38.39 -12.09 -6.23
CA VAL A 72 37.88 -12.38 -4.89
C VAL A 72 38.91 -11.82 -3.90
N PHE A 73 38.63 -10.64 -3.37
CA PHE A 73 39.48 -10.02 -2.37
C PHE A 73 39.06 -10.51 -0.98
N HIS A 74 40.00 -11.09 -0.25
CA HIS A 74 39.81 -11.52 1.12
C HIS A 74 40.93 -10.95 1.99
N ALA A 75 40.59 -10.10 2.93
CA ALA A 75 41.55 -9.60 3.91
C ALA A 75 40.81 -9.38 5.22
N SER A 76 41.51 -9.39 6.34
CA SER A 76 40.93 -8.99 7.62
C SER A 76 41.96 -8.30 8.48
N ALA A 77 41.51 -7.26 9.20
CA ALA A 77 42.27 -6.70 10.31
C ALA A 77 42.34 -7.65 11.52
N THR A 78 41.63 -8.78 11.48
CA THR A 78 41.56 -9.83 12.51
C THR A 78 41.77 -11.22 11.89
N ALA A 79 41.60 -12.29 12.66
CA ALA A 79 41.73 -13.65 12.13
C ALA A 79 40.64 -13.93 11.07
N GLU A 80 41.05 -14.50 9.93
CA GLU A 80 40.12 -14.87 8.88
C GLU A 80 39.13 -15.95 9.34
N SER A 81 37.88 -15.78 8.94
CA SER A 81 36.80 -16.72 9.25
C SER A 81 36.83 -17.89 8.27
N PRO A 82 36.53 -19.15 8.69
CA PRO A 82 36.34 -20.28 7.77
C PRO A 82 35.28 -20.05 6.68
N THR A 83 34.43 -19.04 6.84
CA THR A 83 33.48 -18.62 5.80
C THR A 83 34.16 -18.04 4.56
N VAL A 84 35.39 -17.51 4.68
CA VAL A 84 36.17 -16.97 3.56
C VAL A 84 36.51 -18.09 2.57
N ASP A 85 37.12 -19.18 3.04
CA ASP A 85 37.46 -20.35 2.22
C ASP A 85 36.23 -20.94 1.53
N ALA A 86 35.13 -21.08 2.28
CA ALA A 86 33.87 -21.58 1.74
C ALA A 86 33.29 -20.65 0.66
N GLY A 87 33.42 -19.33 0.86
CA GLY A 87 33.00 -18.31 -0.10
C GLY A 87 33.84 -18.32 -1.36
N ILE A 88 35.16 -18.40 -1.25
CA ILE A 88 36.08 -18.52 -2.39
C ILE A 88 35.68 -19.74 -3.20
N ALA A 89 35.63 -20.92 -2.58
CA ALA A 89 35.27 -22.17 -3.25
C ALA A 89 33.89 -22.11 -3.93
N ALA A 90 32.91 -21.43 -3.33
CA ALA A 90 31.60 -21.26 -3.95
C ALA A 90 31.64 -20.33 -5.17
N VAL A 91 32.36 -19.20 -5.13
CA VAL A 91 32.49 -18.28 -6.26
C VAL A 91 33.25 -18.95 -7.41
N GLU A 92 34.34 -19.68 -7.12
CA GLU A 92 35.07 -20.49 -8.10
C GLU A 92 34.14 -21.54 -8.74
N SER A 93 33.40 -22.28 -7.92
CA SER A 93 32.43 -23.27 -8.38
C SER A 93 31.35 -22.65 -9.26
N ILE A 94 30.82 -21.47 -8.91
CA ILE A 94 29.83 -20.74 -9.72
C ILE A 94 30.42 -20.32 -11.08
N GLY A 95 31.68 -19.90 -11.12
CA GLY A 95 32.36 -19.52 -12.37
C GLY A 95 32.60 -20.70 -13.31
N LEU A 96 32.98 -21.86 -12.74
CA LEU A 96 33.27 -23.09 -13.48
C LEU A 96 32.01 -23.86 -13.88
N THR A 97 30.99 -23.85 -13.01
CA THR A 97 29.75 -24.60 -13.16
C THR A 97 28.63 -23.65 -13.53
N GLY A 98 27.92 -23.91 -14.61
CA GLY A 98 26.84 -23.03 -15.08
C GLY A 98 26.74 -22.99 -16.61
N PRO A 99 25.71 -22.31 -17.15
CA PRO A 99 25.56 -22.10 -18.58
C PRO A 99 26.82 -21.42 -19.14
N ALA A 100 27.28 -21.82 -20.32
CA ALA A 100 28.52 -21.30 -20.91
C ALA A 100 28.56 -19.76 -21.00
N ALA A 101 27.41 -19.13 -21.25
CA ALA A 101 27.25 -17.67 -21.32
C ALA A 101 27.45 -16.94 -19.97
N GLY A 102 27.43 -17.69 -18.85
CA GLY A 102 27.59 -17.16 -17.50
C GLY A 102 28.90 -17.55 -16.81
N ARG A 103 29.81 -18.23 -17.52
CA ARG A 103 31.09 -18.71 -16.94
C ARG A 103 32.09 -17.58 -16.81
N PHE A 104 32.90 -17.65 -15.76
CA PHE A 104 33.99 -16.72 -15.48
C PHE A 104 35.13 -17.44 -14.77
N THR A 105 36.34 -16.90 -14.87
CA THR A 105 37.48 -17.33 -14.06
C THR A 105 37.62 -16.44 -12.83
N THR A 106 38.18 -17.01 -11.79
CA THR A 106 38.34 -16.37 -10.48
C THR A 106 39.81 -16.26 -10.12
N GLU A 107 40.14 -15.21 -9.39
CA GLU A 107 41.43 -15.03 -8.75
C GLU A 107 41.19 -14.56 -7.33
N ALA A 108 41.61 -15.36 -6.34
CA ALA A 108 41.51 -14.99 -4.93
C ALA A 108 42.84 -14.41 -4.45
N THR A 109 42.79 -13.32 -3.68
CA THR A 109 43.99 -12.69 -3.10
C THR A 109 43.66 -11.89 -1.85
N ASP A 110 44.60 -11.88 -0.91
CA ASP A 110 44.67 -11.02 0.27
C ASP A 110 45.62 -9.83 0.11
N ASP A 111 46.29 -9.73 -1.04
CA ASP A 111 47.23 -8.67 -1.35
C ASP A 111 46.48 -7.45 -1.90
N ALA A 112 46.29 -6.44 -1.03
CA ALA A 112 45.61 -5.19 -1.37
C ALA A 112 46.34 -4.35 -2.42
N SER A 113 47.61 -4.66 -2.76
CA SER A 113 48.33 -3.97 -3.86
C SER A 113 47.65 -4.16 -5.23
N VAL A 114 46.75 -5.14 -5.38
CA VAL A 114 45.89 -5.28 -6.57
C VAL A 114 45.10 -4.01 -6.88
N PHE A 115 44.75 -3.21 -5.86
CA PHE A 115 43.98 -1.98 -6.05
C PHE A 115 44.82 -0.81 -6.57
N THR A 116 46.15 -0.86 -6.42
CA THR A 116 47.06 0.16 -7.00
C THR A 116 47.66 -0.28 -8.35
N ASP A 117 47.59 -1.57 -8.70
CA ASP A 117 47.91 -2.09 -10.03
C ASP A 117 46.74 -1.88 -11.02
N THR A 118 46.72 -0.71 -11.63
CA THR A 118 45.66 -0.33 -12.58
C THR A 118 45.50 -1.26 -13.78
N ALA A 119 46.60 -1.84 -14.27
CA ALA A 119 46.56 -2.74 -15.43
C ALA A 119 45.90 -4.08 -15.06
N ARG A 120 46.22 -4.59 -13.86
CA ARG A 120 45.60 -5.81 -13.32
C ARG A 120 44.14 -5.55 -12.94
N LEU A 121 43.87 -4.49 -12.19
CA LEU A 121 42.52 -4.16 -11.70
C LEU A 121 41.51 -3.95 -12.84
N GLY A 122 41.92 -3.26 -13.91
CA GLY A 122 41.08 -3.04 -15.10
C GLY A 122 40.71 -4.31 -15.87
N GLY A 123 41.35 -5.44 -15.59
CA GLY A 123 41.06 -6.74 -16.20
C GLY A 123 39.87 -7.49 -15.58
N TYR A 124 39.43 -7.11 -14.37
CA TYR A 124 38.31 -7.76 -13.69
C TYR A 124 36.98 -7.10 -14.03
N HIS A 125 35.93 -7.93 -14.14
CA HIS A 125 34.57 -7.48 -14.45
C HIS A 125 33.76 -7.26 -13.18
N ALA A 126 34.07 -8.03 -12.14
CA ALA A 126 33.52 -7.87 -10.81
C ALA A 126 34.59 -8.17 -9.75
N ILE A 127 34.47 -7.51 -8.60
CA ILE A 127 35.26 -7.77 -7.40
C ILE A 127 34.30 -8.24 -6.31
N VAL A 128 34.62 -9.36 -5.68
CA VAL A 128 33.90 -9.91 -4.53
C VAL A 128 34.71 -9.62 -3.28
N PHE A 129 34.06 -9.04 -2.27
CA PHE A 129 34.65 -8.83 -0.95
C PHE A 129 34.17 -9.94 -0.01
N LEU A 130 35.11 -10.82 0.38
CA LEU A 130 34.98 -11.88 1.38
C LEU A 130 35.97 -11.62 2.52
N THR A 131 35.68 -10.63 3.34
CA THR A 131 36.62 -10.05 4.32
C THR A 131 36.12 -10.29 5.74
N GLY A 132 37.03 -10.32 6.73
CA GLY A 132 36.67 -10.36 8.15
C GLY A 132 36.36 -8.98 8.76
N GLY A 133 36.28 -7.93 7.93
CA GLY A 133 36.07 -6.55 8.37
C GLY A 133 37.35 -5.86 8.85
N GLY A 134 37.19 -4.58 9.23
CA GLY A 134 38.27 -3.69 9.64
C GLY A 134 38.79 -2.80 8.51
N ASP A 135 39.80 -2.00 8.84
CA ASP A 135 40.57 -1.16 7.92
C ASP A 135 41.63 -2.05 7.26
N VAL A 136 41.45 -2.34 5.97
CA VAL A 136 42.26 -3.30 5.19
C VAL A 136 42.82 -2.69 3.91
N LEU A 137 42.38 -1.47 3.55
CA LEU A 137 42.87 -0.71 2.41
C LEU A 137 43.53 0.58 2.91
N ASP A 138 44.74 0.85 2.46
CA ASP A 138 45.31 2.20 2.63
C ASP A 138 44.60 3.22 1.72
N PRO A 139 44.83 4.54 1.91
CA PRO A 139 44.15 5.57 1.12
C PRO A 139 44.38 5.45 -0.40
N GLU A 140 45.56 5.01 -0.85
CA GLU A 140 45.84 4.80 -2.26
C GLU A 140 45.08 3.59 -2.84
N GLN A 141 44.94 2.52 -2.07
CA GLN A 141 44.19 1.33 -2.44
C GLN A 141 42.68 1.60 -2.48
N GLU A 142 42.14 2.33 -1.50
CA GLU A 142 40.74 2.78 -1.54
C GLU A 142 40.49 3.64 -2.79
N ALA A 143 41.35 4.63 -3.07
CA ALA A 143 41.25 5.45 -4.28
C ALA A 143 41.30 4.63 -5.58
N GLY A 144 42.06 3.52 -5.60
CA GLY A 144 42.05 2.56 -6.69
C GLY A 144 40.73 1.83 -6.87
N LEU A 145 40.08 1.42 -5.78
CA LEU A 145 38.73 0.85 -5.79
C LEU A 145 37.68 1.89 -6.20
N GLU A 146 37.78 3.15 -5.75
CA GLU A 146 36.93 4.27 -6.22
C GLU A 146 37.02 4.39 -7.74
N ALA A 147 38.23 4.51 -8.27
CA ALA A 147 38.48 4.62 -9.71
C ALA A 147 37.92 3.42 -10.50
N TYR A 148 38.00 2.20 -9.94
CA TYR A 148 37.44 1.01 -10.58
C TYR A 148 35.92 1.09 -10.67
N MET A 149 35.26 1.57 -9.62
CA MET A 149 33.82 1.79 -9.62
C MET A 149 33.43 2.91 -10.60
N GLU A 150 34.14 4.03 -10.61
CA GLU A 150 33.95 5.15 -11.56
C GLU A 150 34.09 4.71 -13.02
N ALA A 151 35.01 3.79 -13.30
CA ALA A 151 35.19 3.18 -14.62
C ALA A 151 34.04 2.21 -15.01
N GLY A 152 33.13 1.93 -14.08
CA GLY A 152 31.93 1.11 -14.24
C GLY A 152 32.02 -0.28 -13.62
N GLY A 153 33.02 -0.54 -12.79
CA GLY A 153 33.28 -1.81 -12.11
C GLY A 153 32.07 -2.46 -11.44
N GLY A 154 32.09 -3.79 -11.39
CA GLY A 154 31.16 -4.58 -10.59
C GLY A 154 31.71 -4.84 -9.18
N PHE A 155 30.88 -4.70 -8.16
CA PHE A 155 31.21 -5.00 -6.77
C PHE A 155 30.15 -5.92 -6.15
N VAL A 156 30.60 -6.97 -5.46
CA VAL A 156 29.76 -7.86 -4.65
C VAL A 156 30.30 -7.90 -3.22
N GLY A 157 29.59 -7.31 -2.27
CA GLY A 157 29.92 -7.41 -0.85
C GLY A 157 29.11 -8.52 -0.17
N LEU A 158 29.77 -9.39 0.59
CA LEU A 158 29.13 -10.50 1.30
C LEU A 158 29.33 -10.40 2.81
N HIS A 159 28.23 -10.45 3.54
CA HIS A 159 28.16 -10.49 5.00
C HIS A 159 29.12 -9.50 5.69
N GLU A 160 30.25 -9.97 6.22
CA GLU A 160 31.26 -9.19 6.95
C GLU A 160 31.92 -8.07 6.11
N ALA A 161 31.77 -8.08 4.78
CA ALA A 161 32.14 -6.94 3.93
C ALA A 161 31.51 -5.61 4.38
N ALA A 162 30.36 -5.65 5.07
CA ALA A 162 29.77 -4.43 5.62
C ALA A 162 30.52 -3.83 6.81
N ARG A 163 31.55 -4.51 7.35
CA ARG A 163 32.43 -4.00 8.43
C ARG A 163 33.80 -3.54 7.93
N THR A 164 34.04 -3.58 6.62
CA THR A 164 35.30 -3.17 5.99
C THR A 164 35.36 -1.67 5.78
N GLU A 165 36.52 -1.07 5.94
CA GLU A 165 36.72 0.39 5.90
C GLU A 165 35.72 1.15 6.78
N PRO A 166 35.68 0.89 8.10
CA PRO A 166 34.63 1.43 8.99
C PRO A 166 34.62 2.96 9.06
N TYR A 167 35.72 3.61 8.68
CA TYR A 167 35.87 5.07 8.69
C TYR A 167 35.61 5.71 7.32
N SER A 168 35.49 4.92 6.24
CA SER A 168 35.21 5.45 4.90
C SER A 168 33.71 5.68 4.70
N GLU A 169 33.35 6.93 4.44
CA GLU A 169 32.01 7.29 3.98
C GLU A 169 31.73 6.77 2.57
N TRP A 170 32.73 6.77 1.69
CA TRP A 170 32.58 6.28 0.32
C TRP A 170 32.29 4.77 0.30
N PHE A 171 33.04 3.99 1.07
CA PHE A 171 32.81 2.55 1.19
C PHE A 171 31.49 2.24 1.92
N THR A 172 31.14 3.04 2.94
CA THR A 172 29.81 2.97 3.58
C THR A 172 28.70 3.19 2.57
N GLY A 173 28.89 4.17 1.69
CA GLY A 173 28.14 4.32 0.47
C GLY A 173 28.12 3.00 -0.26
N LEU A 174 29.25 2.53 -0.82
CA LEU A 174 29.42 1.33 -1.67
C LEU A 174 28.56 0.14 -1.22
N ILE A 175 28.68 -0.26 0.04
CA ILE A 175 27.93 -1.37 0.67
C ILE A 175 26.48 -1.02 1.03
N GLY A 176 26.18 0.25 1.33
CA GLY A 176 24.83 0.79 1.48
C GLY A 176 24.31 0.89 2.91
N ALA A 177 24.70 0.00 3.82
CA ALA A 177 24.32 0.05 5.23
C ALA A 177 25.34 -0.65 6.15
N ARG A 178 25.67 -0.03 7.29
CA ARG A 178 26.57 -0.60 8.32
C ARG A 178 25.79 -1.42 9.35
N PRO A 179 26.34 -2.55 9.84
CA PRO A 179 25.67 -3.36 10.85
C PRO A 179 25.84 -2.77 12.26
N THR A 180 24.86 -2.95 13.14
CA THR A 180 24.91 -2.55 14.57
C THR A 180 24.95 -3.72 15.54
N GLY A 181 24.53 -4.90 15.11
CA GLY A 181 24.48 -6.10 15.95
C GLY A 181 24.04 -7.32 15.16
N ALA A 182 24.19 -8.50 15.77
CA ALA A 182 23.67 -9.76 15.28
C ALA A 182 23.44 -10.72 16.46
N PRO A 183 22.57 -11.73 16.33
CA PRO A 183 22.56 -12.86 17.25
C PRO A 183 23.92 -13.56 17.35
N SER A 184 24.21 -14.15 18.50
CA SER A 184 25.51 -14.81 18.77
C SER A 184 25.78 -16.05 17.90
N GLY A 185 24.74 -16.63 17.30
CA GLY A 185 24.83 -17.80 16.43
C GLY A 185 23.83 -17.74 15.28
N ALA A 186 23.99 -18.68 14.35
CA ALA A 186 23.09 -18.78 13.20
C ALA A 186 21.67 -19.16 13.65
N GLN A 187 20.67 -18.53 13.04
CA GLN A 187 19.26 -18.83 13.29
C GLN A 187 18.54 -19.07 11.98
N ARG A 188 17.54 -19.95 11.98
CA ARG A 188 16.66 -20.13 10.83
C ARG A 188 15.66 -18.98 10.77
N ALA A 189 15.62 -18.27 9.65
CA ALA A 189 14.67 -17.20 9.38
C ALA A 189 14.10 -17.32 7.96
N VAL A 190 13.03 -16.59 7.68
CA VAL A 190 12.41 -16.49 6.35
C VAL A 190 12.96 -15.25 5.64
N VAL A 191 13.53 -15.46 4.46
CA VAL A 191 13.87 -14.40 3.50
C VAL A 191 12.72 -14.25 2.51
N GLU A 192 12.18 -13.04 2.40
CA GLU A 192 11.11 -12.65 1.48
C GLU A 192 11.72 -12.14 0.18
N VAL A 193 11.40 -12.82 -0.92
CA VAL A 193 11.93 -12.49 -2.24
C VAL A 193 10.91 -11.66 -3.02
N GLY A 194 10.85 -10.38 -2.67
CA GLY A 194 9.89 -9.41 -3.24
C GLY A 194 10.19 -9.00 -4.68
N ASP A 195 11.46 -9.05 -5.09
CA ASP A 195 11.88 -8.88 -6.48
C ASP A 195 11.93 -10.24 -7.19
N ARG A 196 11.08 -10.40 -8.22
CA ARG A 196 10.98 -11.61 -9.04
C ARG A 196 11.63 -11.48 -10.40
N ARG A 197 12.31 -10.35 -10.66
CA ARG A 197 12.86 -9.96 -11.97
C ARG A 197 14.39 -9.93 -11.96
N HIS A 198 15.02 -9.52 -10.86
CA HIS A 198 16.48 -9.48 -10.79
C HIS A 198 17.10 -10.88 -10.91
N PRO A 199 18.19 -11.08 -11.68
CA PRO A 199 18.83 -12.39 -11.87
C PRO A 199 19.18 -13.10 -10.56
N ALA A 200 19.62 -12.36 -9.54
CA ALA A 200 19.92 -12.89 -8.21
C ALA A 200 18.70 -13.49 -7.48
N THR A 201 17.47 -13.19 -7.88
CA THR A 201 16.27 -13.60 -7.12
C THR A 201 15.20 -14.30 -7.94
N ALA A 202 15.26 -14.20 -9.28
CA ALA A 202 14.26 -14.73 -10.19
C ALA A 202 13.98 -16.23 -10.00
N ALA A 203 15.03 -17.03 -9.74
CA ALA A 203 14.93 -18.48 -9.56
C ALA A 203 14.59 -18.91 -8.11
N LEU A 204 14.69 -18.01 -7.13
CA LEU A 204 14.50 -18.36 -5.71
C LEU A 204 13.02 -18.57 -5.37
N PRO A 205 12.68 -19.33 -4.31
CA PRO A 205 11.31 -19.38 -3.81
C PRO A 205 10.84 -18.01 -3.29
N LEU A 206 9.51 -17.77 -3.28
CA LEU A 206 8.93 -16.51 -2.77
C LEU A 206 9.29 -16.25 -1.29
N GLN A 207 9.31 -17.31 -0.51
CA GLN A 207 9.72 -17.33 0.88
C GLN A 207 10.79 -18.41 1.04
N TRP A 208 11.99 -17.99 1.38
CA TRP A 208 13.17 -18.84 1.48
C TRP A 208 13.58 -19.00 2.95
N LYS A 209 13.26 -20.15 3.56
CA LYS A 209 13.55 -20.41 4.97
C LYS A 209 14.92 -21.07 5.14
N ARG A 210 15.89 -20.34 5.67
CA ARG A 210 17.30 -20.77 5.75
C ARG A 210 17.97 -20.36 7.07
N PRO A 211 19.03 -21.06 7.51
CA PRO A 211 19.88 -20.61 8.61
C PRO A 211 20.98 -19.64 8.13
N ASP A 212 21.21 -18.57 8.86
CA ASP A 212 22.38 -17.70 8.69
C ASP A 212 22.59 -16.86 9.96
N LYS A 213 23.63 -16.04 9.98
CA LYS A 213 23.82 -14.95 10.93
C LYS A 213 23.18 -13.68 10.37
N TRP A 214 22.28 -13.07 11.12
CA TRP A 214 21.47 -11.94 10.65
C TRP A 214 21.93 -10.64 11.30
N PHE A 215 22.45 -9.70 10.50
CA PHE A 215 22.78 -8.36 10.98
C PHE A 215 21.54 -7.50 11.16
N ASN A 216 21.57 -6.65 12.18
CA ASN A 216 20.75 -5.44 12.23
C ASN A 216 21.52 -4.30 11.55
N TRP A 217 20.82 -3.39 10.88
CA TRP A 217 21.39 -2.23 10.19
C TRP A 217 21.29 -0.96 11.04
N ALA A 218 22.36 -0.15 11.06
CA ALA A 218 22.39 1.17 11.69
C ALA A 218 21.40 2.13 11.02
N VAL A 219 21.43 2.13 9.69
CA VAL A 219 20.52 2.89 8.84
C VAL A 219 19.87 1.89 7.89
N ASN A 220 18.55 1.83 7.91
CA ASN A 220 17.80 1.00 6.98
C ASN A 220 17.93 1.59 5.55
N PRO A 221 18.48 0.85 4.57
CA PRO A 221 18.72 1.36 3.23
C PRO A 221 17.47 1.41 2.33
N SER A 222 16.31 0.92 2.80
CA SER A 222 15.05 0.95 2.04
C SER A 222 14.73 2.36 1.53
N GLY A 223 14.56 2.46 0.21
CA GLY A 223 14.26 3.71 -0.49
C GLY A 223 15.48 4.45 -1.06
N SER A 224 16.71 4.12 -0.62
CA SER A 224 17.95 4.62 -1.23
C SER A 224 18.68 3.55 -2.06
N VAL A 225 18.30 2.28 -1.91
CA VAL A 225 18.79 1.16 -2.71
C VAL A 225 17.65 0.39 -3.35
N HIS A 226 17.96 -0.47 -4.33
CA HIS A 226 17.00 -1.44 -4.80
C HIS A 226 17.03 -2.73 -3.97
N THR A 227 16.04 -2.91 -3.10
CA THR A 227 15.93 -4.09 -2.24
C THR A 227 15.40 -5.28 -3.04
N VAL A 228 16.21 -6.32 -3.20
CA VAL A 228 15.83 -7.54 -3.91
C VAL A 228 15.29 -8.62 -2.97
N ALA A 229 15.70 -8.59 -1.69
CA ALA A 229 15.22 -9.50 -0.66
C ALA A 229 15.16 -8.84 0.73
N ARG A 230 14.21 -9.26 1.57
CA ARG A 230 14.04 -8.81 2.97
C ARG A 230 14.04 -9.99 3.95
N LEU A 231 14.44 -9.76 5.20
CA LEU A 231 14.38 -10.73 6.28
C LEU A 231 13.09 -10.54 7.09
N ARG A 232 12.37 -11.62 7.37
CA ARG A 232 11.19 -11.59 8.25
C ARG A 232 11.58 -11.79 9.71
N GLU A 233 11.66 -10.71 10.47
CA GLU A 233 12.08 -10.78 11.88
C GLU A 233 11.15 -11.60 12.79
N SER A 234 9.87 -11.71 12.47
CA SER A 234 8.93 -12.54 13.24
C SER A 234 9.18 -14.05 13.12
N SER A 235 10.18 -14.47 12.35
CA SER A 235 10.52 -15.88 12.11
C SER A 235 11.75 -16.38 12.89
N TYR A 236 12.42 -15.49 13.63
CA TYR A 236 13.57 -15.81 14.49
C TYR A 236 13.58 -14.91 15.74
N THR A 237 14.60 -15.04 16.59
CA THR A 237 14.78 -14.18 17.77
C THR A 237 15.81 -13.08 17.49
N PRO A 238 15.38 -11.85 17.18
CA PRO A 238 16.31 -10.73 16.95
C PRO A 238 16.96 -10.24 18.24
N VAL A 239 18.12 -9.59 18.12
CA VAL A 239 18.77 -8.87 19.22
C VAL A 239 18.22 -7.44 19.35
N SER A 240 18.64 -6.70 20.37
CA SER A 240 18.24 -5.29 20.54
C SER A 240 18.60 -4.46 19.30
N GLY A 241 17.73 -3.49 18.97
CA GLY A 241 17.90 -2.64 17.79
C GLY A 241 17.50 -3.30 16.46
N ALA A 242 16.59 -4.28 16.49
CA ALA A 242 16.05 -4.92 15.30
C ALA A 242 15.40 -3.90 14.34
N ASN A 243 15.50 -4.14 13.03
CA ASN A 243 14.98 -3.23 12.00
C ASN A 243 13.44 -3.32 11.85
N GLY A 244 12.83 -4.36 12.40
CA GLY A 244 11.39 -4.59 12.35
C GLY A 244 10.95 -5.29 11.07
N TRP A 245 9.78 -4.92 10.55
CA TRP A 245 9.22 -5.56 9.35
C TRP A 245 9.97 -5.18 8.06
N ASP A 246 10.58 -4.00 8.02
CA ASP A 246 11.36 -3.54 6.87
C ASP A 246 12.85 -3.78 7.15
N HIS A 247 13.28 -5.00 6.86
CA HIS A 247 14.65 -5.44 7.06
C HIS A 247 15.23 -5.90 5.71
N PRO A 248 15.79 -5.01 4.87
CA PRO A 248 16.53 -5.41 3.67
C PRO A 248 17.68 -6.35 4.02
N ILE A 249 17.84 -7.46 3.28
CA ILE A 249 18.95 -8.41 3.48
C ILE A 249 19.82 -8.55 2.23
N SER A 250 19.31 -8.18 1.06
CA SER A 250 20.12 -8.05 -0.15
C SER A 250 19.57 -6.94 -1.03
N TRP A 251 20.48 -6.19 -1.64
CA TRP A 251 20.13 -5.05 -2.48
C TRP A 251 21.17 -4.81 -3.57
N CYS A 252 20.75 -4.07 -4.59
CA CYS A 252 21.62 -3.59 -5.64
C CYS A 252 21.42 -2.09 -5.89
N ARG A 253 22.41 -1.45 -6.49
CA ARG A 253 22.35 -0.05 -6.95
C ARG A 253 23.45 0.23 -7.95
N ASP A 254 23.16 1.14 -8.89
CA ASP A 254 24.22 1.83 -9.60
C ASP A 254 24.88 2.80 -8.60
N TYR A 255 26.18 2.68 -8.37
CA TYR A 255 26.91 3.53 -7.43
C TYR A 255 28.23 3.98 -8.03
N ASP A 256 28.41 5.30 -8.03
CA ASP A 256 29.61 5.97 -8.51
C ASP A 256 30.09 5.46 -9.88
N GLY A 257 29.17 5.41 -10.85
CA GLY A 257 29.43 4.88 -12.19
C GLY A 257 29.36 3.36 -12.34
N GLY A 258 29.58 2.60 -11.27
CA GLY A 258 29.62 1.14 -11.25
C GLY A 258 28.36 0.44 -10.74
N ARG A 259 28.44 -0.89 -10.60
CA ARG A 259 27.35 -1.78 -10.17
C ARG A 259 27.67 -2.39 -8.81
N SER A 260 26.97 -1.96 -7.77
CA SER A 260 27.13 -2.52 -6.43
C SER A 260 25.97 -3.47 -6.10
N PHE A 261 26.32 -4.69 -5.71
CA PHE A 261 25.43 -5.66 -5.09
C PHE A 261 25.95 -5.97 -3.68
N TYR A 262 25.05 -6.00 -2.71
CA TYR A 262 25.39 -6.42 -1.36
C TYR A 262 24.39 -7.48 -0.88
N SER A 263 24.92 -8.51 -0.22
CA SER A 263 24.13 -9.50 0.51
C SER A 263 24.61 -9.58 1.94
N GLY A 264 23.71 -9.37 2.90
CA GLY A 264 23.96 -9.62 4.33
C GLY A 264 24.00 -11.11 4.68
N MET A 265 23.81 -11.99 3.70
CA MET A 265 23.89 -13.45 3.83
C MET A 265 25.30 -13.97 3.53
N GLY A 266 25.59 -15.19 3.96
CA GLY A 266 26.92 -15.82 3.84
C GLY A 266 27.72 -15.81 5.15
N GLY A 267 27.06 -15.71 6.30
CA GLY A 267 27.68 -15.69 7.62
C GLY A 267 28.05 -17.07 8.19
N THR A 268 27.80 -18.13 7.43
CA THR A 268 28.11 -19.52 7.78
C THR A 268 28.74 -20.27 6.61
N VAL A 269 29.58 -21.27 6.90
CA VAL A 269 30.16 -22.17 5.89
C VAL A 269 29.05 -22.87 5.10
N ASP A 270 28.04 -23.37 5.80
CA ASP A 270 26.90 -24.08 5.20
C ASP A 270 26.11 -23.23 4.20
N SER A 271 26.09 -21.90 4.36
CA SER A 271 25.41 -21.01 3.40
C SER A 271 25.97 -21.22 2.00
N PHE A 272 27.30 -21.29 1.85
CA PHE A 272 27.97 -21.44 0.57
C PHE A 272 27.79 -22.82 -0.08
N ALA A 273 27.38 -23.83 0.70
CA ALA A 273 26.98 -25.14 0.18
C ALA A 273 25.51 -25.18 -0.26
N GLU A 274 24.67 -24.24 0.16
CA GLU A 274 23.25 -24.18 -0.18
C GLU A 274 23.03 -23.87 -1.67
N THR A 275 22.18 -24.66 -2.35
CA THR A 275 21.90 -24.48 -3.78
C THR A 275 21.27 -23.12 -4.07
N ASP A 276 20.25 -22.73 -3.31
CA ASP A 276 19.53 -21.48 -3.51
C ASP A 276 20.43 -20.26 -3.26
N PHE A 277 21.33 -20.32 -2.26
CA PHE A 277 22.29 -19.23 -2.03
C PHE A 277 23.33 -19.14 -3.15
N ARG A 278 23.83 -20.27 -3.67
CA ARG A 278 24.73 -20.26 -4.82
C ARG A 278 24.06 -19.71 -6.08
N GLU A 279 22.77 -19.96 -6.27
CA GLU A 279 22.01 -19.35 -7.37
C GLU A 279 21.80 -17.84 -7.17
N HIS A 280 21.57 -17.41 -5.92
CA HIS A 280 21.52 -15.99 -5.58
C HIS A 280 22.83 -15.27 -5.92
N LEU A 281 23.95 -15.85 -5.50
CA LEU A 281 25.28 -15.35 -5.81
C LEU A 281 25.57 -15.38 -7.31
N ARG A 282 25.17 -16.44 -8.03
CA ARG A 282 25.31 -16.53 -9.49
C ARG A 282 24.62 -15.36 -10.19
N GLY A 283 23.39 -15.04 -9.81
CA GLY A 283 22.66 -13.94 -10.41
C GLY A 283 23.23 -12.56 -10.05
N ALA A 284 23.73 -12.37 -8.82
CA ALA A 284 24.49 -11.17 -8.44
C ALA A 284 25.77 -11.04 -9.30
N LEU A 285 26.54 -12.14 -9.36
CA LEU A 285 27.58 -12.52 -10.31
C LEU A 285 27.38 -11.95 -11.71
N ALA A 286 26.34 -12.48 -12.33
CA ALA A 286 25.99 -12.20 -13.71
C ALA A 286 25.65 -10.72 -13.91
N TRP A 287 24.96 -10.09 -12.96
CA TRP A 287 24.61 -8.68 -13.08
C TRP A 287 25.82 -7.75 -12.91
N THR A 288 26.65 -7.94 -11.88
CA THR A 288 27.82 -7.08 -11.63
C THR A 288 28.88 -7.25 -12.71
N ALA A 289 29.14 -8.48 -13.17
CA ALA A 289 30.04 -8.77 -14.28
C ALA A 289 29.45 -8.44 -15.68
N ARG A 290 28.25 -7.86 -15.73
CA ARG A 290 27.55 -7.43 -16.96
C ARG A 290 27.22 -8.54 -17.97
N LEU A 291 27.07 -9.77 -17.48
CA LEU A 291 26.56 -10.92 -18.21
C LEU A 291 25.02 -10.93 -18.27
N ALA A 292 24.38 -10.25 -17.32
CA ALA A 292 22.94 -10.05 -17.27
C ALA A 292 22.58 -8.57 -17.06
N ARG A 293 21.32 -8.23 -17.38
CA ARG A 293 20.73 -6.91 -17.10
C ARG A 293 19.68 -7.04 -16.00
N ALA A 294 19.60 -6.02 -15.15
CA ALA A 294 18.58 -5.88 -14.13
C ALA A 294 18.31 -4.39 -13.88
N ASP A 295 17.13 -4.10 -13.35
CA ASP A 295 16.80 -2.79 -12.82
C ASP A 295 17.16 -2.74 -11.33
N CYS A 296 18.04 -1.81 -10.96
CA CYS A 296 18.47 -1.58 -9.59
C CYS A 296 18.05 -0.20 -9.08
N LYS A 297 16.93 0.31 -9.57
CA LYS A 297 16.39 1.64 -9.29
C LYS A 297 14.91 1.63 -8.89
N ALA A 298 14.21 0.51 -9.09
CA ALA A 298 12.76 0.47 -8.95
C ALA A 298 12.23 0.85 -7.56
N THR A 299 12.95 0.53 -6.48
CA THR A 299 12.52 0.89 -5.10
C THR A 299 13.24 2.12 -4.55
N ILE A 300 14.00 2.84 -5.38
CA ILE A 300 14.66 4.09 -4.96
C ILE A 300 13.65 5.24 -5.09
N THR A 301 13.33 5.88 -3.97
CA THR A 301 12.17 6.78 -3.88
C THR A 301 12.38 8.09 -4.62
N SER A 302 13.63 8.56 -4.74
CA SER A 302 13.96 9.80 -5.47
C SER A 302 13.70 9.71 -6.98
N HIS A 303 13.49 8.50 -7.51
CA HIS A 303 13.13 8.29 -8.91
C HIS A 303 11.63 8.46 -9.18
N TYR A 304 10.82 8.77 -8.17
CA TYR A 304 9.39 9.01 -8.35
C TYR A 304 9.07 10.48 -8.14
N ARG A 305 8.13 10.98 -8.94
CA ARG A 305 7.61 12.35 -8.81
C ARG A 305 6.10 12.32 -8.69
N ALA A 306 5.60 12.85 -7.58
CA ALA A 306 4.18 13.12 -7.39
C ALA A 306 3.89 14.59 -7.73
N GLN A 307 2.93 14.82 -8.63
CA GLN A 307 2.54 16.15 -9.07
C GLN A 307 1.02 16.32 -9.03
N ARG A 308 0.56 17.40 -8.41
CA ARG A 308 -0.83 17.85 -8.52
C ARG A 308 -1.11 18.31 -9.96
N VAL A 309 -2.18 17.79 -10.57
CA VAL A 309 -2.56 18.12 -11.96
C VAL A 309 -3.83 18.95 -12.07
N THR A 310 -4.61 19.09 -11.00
CA THR A 310 -5.80 19.96 -10.95
C THR A 310 -5.50 21.28 -10.23
N ARG A 311 -6.23 22.33 -10.60
CA ARG A 311 -6.25 23.57 -9.82
C ARG A 311 -7.04 23.38 -8.51
N PRO A 312 -6.76 24.17 -7.46
CA PRO A 312 -7.60 24.21 -6.25
C PRO A 312 -9.05 24.58 -6.55
N ASN A 313 -9.99 23.88 -5.91
CA ASN A 313 -11.38 24.34 -5.84
C ASN A 313 -11.41 25.78 -5.30
N GLN A 314 -12.31 26.59 -5.87
CA GLN A 314 -12.60 27.94 -5.39
C GLN A 314 -13.96 27.96 -4.69
N PRO A 315 -14.22 28.87 -3.74
CA PRO A 315 -15.52 28.98 -3.11
C PRO A 315 -16.65 29.11 -4.15
N GLY A 316 -17.68 28.26 -4.03
CA GLY A 316 -18.80 28.19 -4.98
C GLY A 316 -18.49 27.56 -6.34
N GLN A 317 -17.27 27.09 -6.58
CA GLN A 317 -16.83 26.50 -7.86
C GLN A 317 -16.21 25.10 -7.65
N ASN A 318 -16.90 24.10 -8.19
CA ASN A 318 -16.49 22.69 -8.14
C ASN A 318 -16.16 22.15 -9.54
N ASP A 319 -15.72 23.00 -10.46
CA ASP A 319 -15.43 22.68 -11.86
C ASP A 319 -14.05 22.04 -12.07
N GLN A 320 -13.20 22.01 -11.04
CA GLN A 320 -11.84 21.45 -11.10
C GLN A 320 -11.74 20.04 -10.50
N ILE A 321 -12.13 19.85 -9.24
CA ILE A 321 -12.00 18.55 -8.56
C ILE A 321 -13.23 18.19 -7.70
N GLY A 322 -14.04 19.19 -7.33
CA GLY A 322 -15.24 18.97 -6.51
C GLY A 322 -14.91 18.33 -5.17
N GLU A 323 -15.82 17.50 -4.68
CA GLU A 323 -15.58 16.62 -3.53
C GLU A 323 -15.19 15.22 -4.06
N PRO A 324 -13.90 14.94 -4.30
CA PRO A 324 -13.50 13.84 -5.18
C PRO A 324 -13.85 12.47 -4.58
N HIS A 325 -14.25 11.52 -5.43
CA HIS A 325 -14.59 10.17 -4.97
C HIS A 325 -13.95 9.08 -5.86
N GLY A 326 -14.53 8.77 -7.01
CA GLY A 326 -14.01 7.75 -7.93
C GLY A 326 -13.22 8.34 -9.11
N LEU A 327 -12.29 7.55 -9.66
CA LEU A 327 -11.62 7.85 -10.93
C LEU A 327 -11.45 6.62 -11.83
N VAL A 328 -11.29 6.86 -13.12
CA VAL A 328 -11.03 5.86 -14.14
C VAL A 328 -10.17 6.45 -15.27
N THR A 329 -9.30 5.64 -15.85
CA THR A 329 -8.43 6.02 -16.97
C THR A 329 -8.96 5.40 -18.28
N ALA A 330 -9.04 6.20 -19.34
CA ALA A 330 -9.41 5.74 -20.67
C ALA A 330 -8.19 5.16 -21.41
N PRO A 331 -8.38 4.33 -22.44
CA PRO A 331 -7.28 3.76 -23.24
C PRO A 331 -6.39 4.80 -23.93
N ASP A 332 -6.89 6.01 -24.17
CA ASP A 332 -6.13 7.12 -24.75
C ASP A 332 -5.36 7.96 -23.70
N GLY A 333 -5.42 7.56 -22.43
CA GLY A 333 -4.78 8.26 -21.31
C GLY A 333 -5.64 9.35 -20.66
N THR A 334 -6.81 9.68 -21.21
CA THR A 334 -7.74 10.63 -20.58
C THR A 334 -8.19 10.10 -19.21
N VAL A 335 -8.28 10.97 -18.21
CA VAL A 335 -8.69 10.60 -16.85
C VAL A 335 -10.06 11.17 -16.55
N PHE A 336 -11.01 10.32 -16.18
CA PHE A 336 -12.33 10.72 -15.70
C PHE A 336 -12.36 10.58 -14.19
N TYR A 337 -12.98 11.52 -13.49
CA TYR A 337 -13.19 11.44 -12.06
C TYR A 337 -14.46 12.17 -11.66
N ILE A 338 -14.94 11.88 -10.45
CA ILE A 338 -16.23 12.37 -9.97
C ILE A 338 -16.11 13.15 -8.67
N GLY A 339 -16.97 14.15 -8.52
CA GLY A 339 -17.29 14.80 -7.26
C GLY A 339 -18.56 14.18 -6.66
N ARG A 340 -18.53 13.81 -5.38
CA ARG A 340 -19.64 13.10 -4.69
C ARG A 340 -20.91 13.94 -4.59
N GLY A 341 -20.75 15.25 -4.40
CA GLY A 341 -21.84 16.22 -4.50
C GLY A 341 -22.00 17.16 -3.30
N GLY A 342 -21.11 17.06 -2.31
CA GLY A 342 -20.92 18.07 -1.28
C GLY A 342 -20.37 19.37 -1.86
N ALA A 343 -20.79 20.48 -1.24
CA ALA A 343 -20.32 21.81 -1.57
C ALA A 343 -19.17 22.22 -0.65
N ASP A 344 -18.54 23.36 -0.94
CA ASP A 344 -17.57 23.95 -0.03
C ASP A 344 -18.25 24.46 1.26
N SER A 345 -17.46 24.66 2.30
CA SER A 345 -17.95 24.99 3.64
C SER A 345 -18.66 26.35 3.76
N SER A 346 -18.60 27.21 2.73
CA SER A 346 -19.39 28.46 2.70
C SER A 346 -20.86 28.23 2.34
N ARG A 347 -21.20 27.07 1.78
CA ARG A 347 -22.56 26.74 1.37
C ARG A 347 -23.30 25.99 2.49
N PRO A 348 -24.49 26.45 2.91
CA PRO A 348 -25.23 25.79 3.97
C PRO A 348 -25.69 24.40 3.52
N VAL A 349 -25.67 23.48 4.47
CA VAL A 349 -26.19 22.12 4.31
C VAL A 349 -27.62 22.07 4.82
N VAL A 350 -28.53 21.45 4.06
CA VAL A 350 -29.93 21.24 4.46
C VAL A 350 -30.05 19.86 5.12
N THR A 351 -30.28 19.84 6.44
CA THR A 351 -30.38 18.61 7.24
C THR A 351 -31.79 18.29 7.72
N ASP A 352 -32.73 19.24 7.64
CA ASP A 352 -34.12 19.06 8.06
C ASP A 352 -34.91 18.23 7.05
N TRP A 353 -35.40 17.06 7.46
CA TRP A 353 -36.20 16.15 6.64
C TRP A 353 -37.54 16.75 6.17
N ASN A 354 -38.06 17.79 6.84
CA ASN A 354 -39.26 18.48 6.38
C ASN A 354 -38.99 19.37 5.15
N ASN A 355 -37.73 19.76 4.93
CA ASN A 355 -37.33 20.53 3.77
C ASN A 355 -37.23 19.60 2.53
N PRO A 356 -37.88 19.93 1.40
CA PRO A 356 -37.78 19.13 0.18
C PRO A 356 -36.36 19.06 -0.41
N GLU A 357 -35.46 19.97 -0.02
CA GLU A 357 -34.08 20.06 -0.52
C GLU A 357 -33.06 19.38 0.42
N VAL A 358 -33.54 18.58 1.39
CA VAL A 358 -32.69 17.86 2.34
C VAL A 358 -31.63 17.03 1.63
N GLY A 359 -30.37 17.23 2.00
CA GLY A 359 -29.24 16.47 1.43
C GLY A 359 -28.97 16.72 -0.06
N LYS A 360 -29.64 17.68 -0.71
CA LYS A 360 -29.47 17.92 -2.15
C LYS A 360 -28.07 18.42 -2.50
N GLY A 361 -27.41 17.70 -3.38
CA GLY A 361 -26.10 18.03 -3.93
C GLY A 361 -26.04 17.90 -5.45
N GLN A 362 -24.90 18.29 -6.03
CA GLN A 362 -24.61 18.14 -7.46
C GLN A 362 -23.39 17.23 -7.61
N GLY A 363 -23.58 15.99 -8.04
CA GLY A 363 -22.47 15.09 -8.34
C GLY A 363 -21.82 15.49 -9.65
N GLN A 364 -20.55 15.90 -9.63
CA GLN A 364 -19.83 16.37 -10.80
C GLN A 364 -19.12 15.24 -11.52
N ILE A 365 -19.03 15.31 -12.85
CA ILE A 365 -18.20 14.44 -13.69
C ILE A 365 -17.16 15.33 -14.37
N HIS A 366 -15.89 15.05 -14.14
CA HIS A 366 -14.76 15.80 -14.70
C HIS A 366 -13.90 14.94 -15.61
N VAL A 367 -13.22 15.61 -16.54
CA VAL A 367 -12.29 15.00 -17.50
C VAL A 367 -10.99 15.78 -17.49
N TYR A 368 -9.88 15.09 -17.19
CA TYR A 368 -8.53 15.61 -17.30
C TYR A 368 -7.83 15.01 -18.52
N GLU A 369 -7.29 15.88 -19.38
CA GLU A 369 -6.55 15.50 -20.58
C GLU A 369 -5.05 15.74 -20.35
N PRO A 370 -4.23 14.68 -20.13
CA PRO A 370 -2.82 14.85 -19.80
C PRO A 370 -2.01 15.59 -20.87
N ALA A 371 -2.36 15.40 -22.15
CA ALA A 371 -1.67 16.04 -23.27
C ALA A 371 -1.77 17.57 -23.27
N THR A 372 -2.85 18.13 -22.72
CA THR A 372 -3.07 19.59 -22.68
C THR A 372 -3.04 20.17 -21.26
N GLY A 373 -3.09 19.30 -20.24
CA GLY A 373 -3.24 19.69 -18.85
C GLY A 373 -4.60 20.29 -18.51
N ARG A 374 -5.60 20.16 -19.40
CA ARG A 374 -6.92 20.78 -19.22
C ARG A 374 -7.85 19.88 -18.43
N VAL A 375 -8.61 20.51 -17.54
CA VAL A 375 -9.76 19.93 -16.84
C VAL A 375 -11.05 20.49 -17.44
N THR A 376 -12.03 19.60 -17.69
CA THR A 376 -13.38 19.94 -18.17
C THR A 376 -14.43 19.37 -17.22
N LEU A 377 -15.38 20.21 -16.78
CA LEU A 377 -16.62 19.72 -16.17
C LEU A 377 -17.53 19.17 -17.28
N ALA A 378 -17.58 17.85 -17.41
CA ALA A 378 -18.30 17.15 -18.47
C ALA A 378 -19.81 17.06 -18.24
N GLY A 379 -20.24 17.04 -16.97
CA GLY A 379 -21.67 16.98 -16.62
C GLY A 379 -21.88 16.99 -15.10
N GLU A 380 -23.13 17.13 -14.70
CA GLU A 380 -23.55 17.10 -13.30
C GLU A 380 -24.88 16.35 -13.15
N VAL A 381 -25.02 15.55 -12.09
CA VAL A 381 -26.27 14.85 -11.74
C VAL A 381 -26.74 15.29 -10.36
N THR A 382 -28.05 15.52 -10.18
CA THR A 382 -28.60 15.91 -8.89
C THR A 382 -28.72 14.70 -7.96
N VAL A 383 -28.04 14.74 -6.82
CA VAL A 383 -27.86 13.61 -5.90
C VAL A 383 -28.35 13.93 -4.49
N PHE A 384 -28.74 12.90 -3.75
CA PHE A 384 -28.80 12.97 -2.29
C PHE A 384 -27.41 12.66 -1.75
N GLY A 385 -26.70 13.65 -1.22
CA GLY A 385 -25.31 13.49 -0.77
C GLY A 385 -24.77 14.63 0.08
N ASN A 386 -25.34 15.83 -0.04
CA ASN A 386 -24.89 17.02 0.67
C ASN A 386 -25.68 17.24 1.98
N LYS A 387 -25.58 16.28 2.92
CA LYS A 387 -26.19 16.37 4.28
C LYS A 387 -25.15 16.70 5.37
N GLY A 388 -23.91 17.01 4.96
CA GLY A 388 -22.81 17.44 5.83
C GLY A 388 -22.18 16.30 6.63
N GLY A 389 -21.27 16.67 7.53
CA GLY A 389 -20.62 15.77 8.49
C GLY A 389 -21.25 15.79 9.88
N GLY A 390 -20.72 14.97 10.79
CA GLY A 390 -21.18 14.86 12.18
C GLY A 390 -21.56 13.43 12.58
N ASP A 391 -22.43 13.31 13.58
CA ASP A 391 -22.95 12.04 14.09
C ASP A 391 -23.73 11.27 13.01
N GLU A 392 -23.82 9.94 13.14
CA GLU A 392 -24.38 9.05 12.11
C GLU A 392 -25.81 9.39 11.67
N LEU A 393 -26.64 9.97 12.54
CA LEU A 393 -28.00 10.38 12.17
C LEU A 393 -28.06 11.71 11.40
N ILE A 394 -26.96 12.46 11.41
CA ILE A 394 -26.81 13.76 10.75
C ILE A 394 -26.08 13.58 9.42
N LYS A 395 -24.88 12.98 9.44
CA LYS A 395 -24.04 12.81 8.24
C LYS A 395 -24.65 11.88 7.20
N ASN A 396 -24.09 11.90 5.99
CA ASN A 396 -24.52 11.05 4.88
C ASN A 396 -23.40 10.80 3.87
N GLU A 397 -23.18 9.54 3.50
CA GLU A 397 -22.16 9.13 2.53
C GLU A 397 -22.70 8.94 1.10
N GLU A 398 -24.02 9.01 0.89
CA GLU A 398 -24.60 8.91 -0.45
C GLU A 398 -24.11 10.04 -1.38
N GLY A 399 -24.31 9.89 -2.68
CA GLY A 399 -23.93 10.89 -3.66
C GLY A 399 -23.68 10.26 -5.02
N LEU A 400 -22.77 10.84 -5.79
CA LEU A 400 -22.14 10.20 -6.94
C LEU A 400 -20.88 9.46 -6.47
N LEU A 401 -20.89 8.12 -6.51
CA LEU A 401 -19.93 7.30 -5.77
C LEU A 401 -19.02 6.45 -6.64
N GLY A 402 -19.50 6.01 -7.80
CA GLY A 402 -18.73 5.19 -8.73
C GLY A 402 -18.76 5.76 -10.14
N ILE A 403 -17.65 5.58 -10.84
CA ILE A 403 -17.50 5.83 -12.28
C ILE A 403 -16.68 4.70 -12.88
N GLU A 404 -17.09 4.22 -14.05
CA GLU A 404 -16.32 3.27 -14.85
C GLU A 404 -16.65 3.46 -16.33
N LEU A 405 -15.69 3.16 -17.20
CA LEU A 405 -15.86 3.27 -18.65
C LEU A 405 -16.20 1.90 -19.22
N ASP A 406 -17.04 1.83 -20.26
CA ASP A 406 -17.28 0.57 -20.96
C ASP A 406 -15.96 -0.01 -21.51
N PRO A 407 -15.76 -1.35 -21.53
CA PRO A 407 -14.56 -1.94 -22.14
C PRO A 407 -14.35 -1.51 -23.60
N ARG A 408 -15.42 -1.08 -24.28
CA ARG A 408 -15.41 -0.56 -25.66
C ARG A 408 -15.60 0.97 -25.72
N PHE A 409 -15.26 1.70 -24.65
CA PHE A 409 -15.43 3.14 -24.51
C PHE A 409 -14.94 3.95 -25.72
N THR A 410 -13.81 3.55 -26.30
CA THR A 410 -13.24 4.22 -27.49
C THR A 410 -14.12 4.13 -28.74
N SER A 411 -15.13 3.27 -28.74
CA SER A 411 -16.10 3.12 -29.84
C SER A 411 -17.48 3.68 -29.48
N ASN A 412 -17.99 3.41 -28.27
CA ASN A 412 -19.37 3.75 -27.88
C ASN A 412 -19.51 4.98 -26.97
N GLY A 413 -18.41 5.46 -26.35
CA GLY A 413 -18.45 6.56 -25.40
C GLY A 413 -19.23 6.29 -24.12
N TRP A 414 -19.51 5.03 -23.77
CA TRP A 414 -20.37 4.71 -22.63
C TRP A 414 -19.66 4.86 -21.28
N VAL A 415 -20.32 5.55 -20.35
CA VAL A 415 -19.86 5.81 -18.98
C VAL A 415 -20.91 5.28 -18.01
N TYR A 416 -20.49 4.52 -17.01
CA TYR A 416 -21.35 3.97 -15.97
C TYR A 416 -21.15 4.74 -14.66
N LEU A 417 -22.24 5.18 -14.05
CA LEU A 417 -22.26 5.93 -12.80
C LEU A 417 -23.05 5.17 -11.74
N HIS A 418 -22.48 5.04 -10.54
CA HIS A 418 -23.17 4.55 -9.35
C HIS A 418 -23.50 5.73 -8.44
N TYR A 419 -24.79 6.02 -8.24
CA TYR A 419 -25.24 7.19 -7.49
C TYR A 419 -26.64 7.05 -6.87
N THR A 420 -26.96 8.00 -6.01
CA THR A 420 -28.25 8.11 -5.31
C THR A 420 -28.97 9.38 -5.76
N PRO A 421 -29.95 9.29 -6.69
CA PRO A 421 -30.65 10.46 -7.19
C PRO A 421 -31.50 11.11 -6.09
N HIS A 422 -31.40 12.43 -5.94
CA HIS A 422 -32.18 13.17 -4.94
C HIS A 422 -33.69 12.99 -5.12
N ALA A 423 -34.15 12.94 -6.37
CA ALA A 423 -35.57 12.80 -6.71
C ALA A 423 -36.18 11.46 -6.27
N ARG A 424 -35.37 10.50 -5.81
CA ARG A 424 -35.81 9.15 -5.43
C ARG A 424 -35.62 8.85 -3.94
N ILE A 425 -35.57 9.89 -3.11
CA ILE A 425 -35.67 9.74 -1.67
C ILE A 425 -37.12 9.80 -1.21
N ASP A 426 -37.44 9.01 -0.20
CA ASP A 426 -38.65 9.14 0.61
C ASP A 426 -38.25 9.78 1.94
N ARG A 427 -38.73 10.99 2.19
CA ARG A 427 -38.40 11.77 3.39
C ARG A 427 -39.16 11.29 4.62
N GLU A 428 -40.29 10.61 4.44
CA GLU A 428 -41.11 10.11 5.55
C GLU A 428 -40.46 8.86 6.14
N THR A 429 -40.19 7.86 5.31
CA THR A 429 -39.55 6.60 5.71
C THR A 429 -38.03 6.72 5.81
N ARG A 430 -37.46 7.80 5.27
CA ARG A 430 -36.01 8.04 5.16
C ARG A 430 -35.32 6.88 4.45
N THR A 431 -35.87 6.52 3.28
CA THR A 431 -35.27 5.58 2.34
C THR A 431 -34.87 6.27 1.05
N GLY A 432 -33.94 5.69 0.31
CA GLY A 432 -33.54 6.14 -1.01
C GLY A 432 -33.42 5.00 -1.99
N GLU A 433 -33.18 5.33 -3.25
CA GLU A 433 -32.82 4.38 -4.30
C GLU A 433 -31.37 4.62 -4.72
N ARG A 434 -30.52 3.61 -4.56
CA ARG A 434 -29.22 3.58 -5.25
C ARG A 434 -29.41 2.97 -6.62
N ARG A 435 -28.62 3.44 -7.59
CA ARG A 435 -28.62 2.86 -8.92
C ARG A 435 -27.25 2.89 -9.59
N VAL A 436 -27.08 1.97 -10.53
CA VAL A 436 -26.05 2.05 -11.57
C VAL A 436 -26.74 2.40 -12.88
N SER A 437 -26.29 3.47 -13.52
CA SER A 437 -26.84 3.93 -14.80
C SER A 437 -25.73 4.17 -15.81
N ARG A 438 -26.05 3.96 -17.09
CA ARG A 438 -25.17 4.20 -18.22
C ARG A 438 -25.56 5.49 -18.92
N PHE A 439 -24.56 6.28 -19.29
CA PHE A 439 -24.68 7.51 -20.07
C PHE A 439 -23.73 7.46 -21.28
N THR A 440 -23.89 8.39 -22.21
CA THR A 440 -23.02 8.54 -23.38
C THR A 440 -22.20 9.82 -23.25
N TYR A 441 -20.88 9.68 -23.37
CA TYR A 441 -19.94 10.79 -23.44
C TYR A 441 -19.62 11.13 -24.88
N ASP A 442 -19.89 12.36 -25.28
CA ASP A 442 -19.53 12.90 -26.57
C ASP A 442 -18.14 13.52 -26.52
N ARG A 443 -17.19 12.91 -27.22
CA ARG A 443 -15.80 13.38 -27.31
C ARG A 443 -15.64 14.68 -28.10
N ALA A 444 -16.54 14.99 -29.04
CA ALA A 444 -16.49 16.21 -29.82
C ALA A 444 -16.87 17.42 -28.96
N THR A 445 -17.96 17.32 -28.21
CA THR A 445 -18.42 18.38 -27.29
C THR A 445 -17.74 18.31 -25.93
N ARG A 446 -17.11 17.18 -25.59
CA ARG A 446 -16.49 16.86 -24.30
C ARG A 446 -17.49 16.89 -23.15
N ARG A 447 -18.72 16.45 -23.42
CA ARG A 447 -19.84 16.49 -22.47
C ARG A 447 -20.49 15.13 -22.33
N LEU A 448 -21.03 14.88 -21.14
CA LEU A 448 -21.89 13.73 -20.89
C LEU A 448 -23.32 14.11 -21.28
N ASP A 449 -23.94 13.34 -22.19
CA ASP A 449 -25.35 13.51 -22.51
C ASP A 449 -26.21 12.89 -21.41
N LEU A 450 -26.72 13.75 -20.52
CA LEU A 450 -27.56 13.33 -19.40
C LEU A 450 -28.91 12.77 -19.84
N SER A 451 -29.39 13.10 -21.05
CA SER A 451 -30.64 12.56 -21.59
C SER A 451 -30.52 11.11 -22.06
N SER A 452 -29.28 10.62 -22.21
CA SER A 452 -28.98 9.25 -22.64
C SER A 452 -29.04 8.20 -21.52
N GLU A 453 -29.48 8.57 -20.31
CA GLU A 453 -29.51 7.69 -19.14
C GLU A 453 -30.24 6.38 -19.44
N LYS A 454 -29.56 5.26 -19.13
CA LYS A 454 -30.17 3.95 -18.98
C LYS A 454 -29.91 3.45 -17.57
N VAL A 455 -30.98 3.25 -16.79
CA VAL A 455 -30.88 2.65 -15.46
C VAL A 455 -30.73 1.14 -15.61
N LEU A 456 -29.57 0.59 -15.25
CA LEU A 456 -29.29 -0.85 -15.36
C LEU A 456 -29.84 -1.62 -14.16
N LEU A 457 -29.52 -1.13 -12.97
CA LEU A 457 -29.84 -1.79 -11.72
C LEU A 457 -30.12 -0.73 -10.66
N SER A 458 -31.18 -0.93 -9.88
CA SER A 458 -31.55 -0.08 -8.76
C SER A 458 -32.02 -0.89 -7.57
N TRP A 459 -31.79 -0.39 -6.36
CA TRP A 459 -32.22 -1.06 -5.13
C TRP A 459 -32.49 -0.06 -4.00
N PRO A 460 -33.38 -0.41 -3.05
CA PRO A 460 -33.69 0.44 -1.92
C PRO A 460 -32.57 0.44 -0.87
N VAL A 461 -32.39 1.58 -0.23
CA VAL A 461 -31.45 1.80 0.87
C VAL A 461 -32.12 2.59 1.99
N GLN A 462 -31.71 2.36 3.24
CA GLN A 462 -32.08 3.28 4.33
C GLN A 462 -31.09 4.45 4.32
N ILE A 463 -31.61 5.67 4.51
CA ILE A 463 -30.84 6.92 4.57
C ILE A 463 -31.14 7.71 5.86
N HIS A 464 -31.73 7.04 6.85
CA HIS A 464 -31.97 7.59 8.19
C HIS A 464 -30.65 7.76 8.94
N SER A 465 -29.87 6.67 8.99
CA SER A 465 -28.53 6.63 9.56
C SER A 465 -27.52 6.49 8.44
N CYS A 466 -26.43 7.23 8.53
CA CYS A 466 -25.19 6.85 7.89
C CYS A 466 -24.76 5.48 8.46
N CYS A 467 -24.01 4.64 7.76
CA CYS A 467 -23.03 4.94 6.74
C CYS A 467 -22.89 3.79 5.75
N HIS A 468 -21.79 3.74 5.01
CA HIS A 468 -21.39 2.64 4.16
C HIS A 468 -22.17 2.64 2.86
N ALA A 469 -21.78 3.56 1.98
CA ALA A 469 -22.38 3.64 0.66
C ALA A 469 -21.79 2.64 -0.34
N GLY A 470 -20.56 2.18 -0.14
CA GLY A 470 -19.81 1.48 -1.17
C GLY A 470 -19.45 2.44 -2.31
N GLY A 471 -19.57 2.00 -3.56
CA GLY A 471 -19.37 2.88 -4.71
C GLY A 471 -18.58 2.26 -5.85
N GLY A 472 -17.67 1.34 -5.54
CA GLY A 472 -16.70 0.82 -6.50
C GLY A 472 -17.35 0.08 -7.68
N LEU A 473 -16.80 0.33 -8.87
CA LEU A 473 -17.13 -0.34 -10.13
C LEU A 473 -15.85 -0.91 -10.74
N ALA A 474 -15.94 -2.04 -11.43
CA ALA A 474 -14.82 -2.64 -12.18
C ALA A 474 -15.31 -3.66 -13.22
N TRP A 475 -14.53 -3.87 -14.29
CA TRP A 475 -14.81 -4.87 -15.33
C TRP A 475 -13.84 -6.04 -15.27
N ASP A 476 -14.35 -7.26 -15.48
CA ASP A 476 -13.51 -8.43 -15.73
C ASP A 476 -13.12 -8.59 -17.22
N SER A 477 -12.38 -9.65 -17.55
CA SER A 477 -11.97 -9.97 -18.92
C SER A 477 -13.14 -10.37 -19.84
N LYS A 478 -14.32 -10.65 -19.28
CA LYS A 478 -15.53 -11.16 -19.97
C LYS A 478 -16.63 -10.11 -20.06
N ASP A 479 -16.27 -8.85 -19.84
CA ASP A 479 -17.17 -7.70 -19.86
C ASP A 479 -18.34 -7.86 -18.87
N ASN A 480 -18.10 -8.47 -17.71
CA ASN A 480 -19.03 -8.40 -16.58
C ASN A 480 -18.68 -7.21 -15.69
N LEU A 481 -19.70 -6.47 -15.28
CA LEU A 481 -19.58 -5.33 -14.38
C LEU A 481 -19.74 -5.79 -12.93
N TYR A 482 -18.72 -5.49 -12.12
CA TYR A 482 -18.74 -5.65 -10.68
C TYR A 482 -19.19 -4.37 -10.01
N ILE A 483 -20.10 -4.47 -9.03
CA ILE A 483 -20.73 -3.32 -8.36
C ILE A 483 -20.64 -3.51 -6.85
N ALA A 484 -19.87 -2.66 -6.18
CA ALA A 484 -19.70 -2.71 -4.73
C ALA A 484 -20.75 -1.86 -4.01
N THR A 485 -21.49 -2.48 -3.09
CA THR A 485 -22.58 -1.85 -2.34
C THR A 485 -22.31 -1.95 -0.84
N GLY A 486 -22.39 -0.82 -0.14
CA GLY A 486 -22.26 -0.82 1.32
C GLY A 486 -23.56 -1.21 2.02
N ASP A 487 -23.46 -1.59 3.29
CA ASP A 487 -24.52 -2.26 4.05
C ASP A 487 -25.56 -1.33 4.67
N THR A 488 -25.32 -0.01 4.70
CA THR A 488 -26.19 0.98 5.33
C THR A 488 -26.49 0.67 6.80
N ASN A 489 -25.50 0.15 7.54
CA ASN A 489 -25.73 -0.32 8.90
C ASN A 489 -24.76 0.28 9.92
N SER A 490 -25.28 0.71 11.07
CA SER A 490 -24.50 1.20 12.20
C SER A 490 -24.06 0.09 13.14
N SER A 491 -22.81 0.16 13.61
CA SER A 491 -22.30 -0.62 14.75
C SER A 491 -22.31 0.16 16.07
N GLY A 492 -22.67 1.45 16.05
CA GLY A 492 -22.69 2.31 17.24
C GLY A 492 -23.67 1.83 18.32
N PHE A 493 -24.70 1.07 17.93
CA PHE A 493 -25.72 0.53 18.83
C PHE A 493 -25.40 -0.88 19.36
N THR A 494 -24.18 -1.35 19.14
CA THR A 494 -23.64 -2.61 19.66
C THR A 494 -22.24 -2.43 20.24
N ASP A 495 -21.95 -1.24 20.78
CA ASP A 495 -20.65 -0.83 21.34
C ASP A 495 -19.50 -0.95 20.32
N GLY A 496 -19.82 -0.84 19.03
CA GLY A 496 -18.86 -0.96 17.93
C GLY A 496 -18.57 -2.40 17.50
N TYR A 497 -19.21 -3.43 18.06
CA TYR A 497 -19.02 -4.83 17.62
C TYR A 497 -19.98 -5.17 16.45
N SER A 498 -20.32 -6.46 16.28
CA SER A 498 -21.26 -6.92 15.25
C SER A 498 -22.53 -6.08 15.18
N GLY A 499 -22.96 -5.70 13.97
CA GLY A 499 -24.23 -5.01 13.74
C GLY A 499 -25.41 -5.99 13.78
N ASN A 500 -25.72 -6.55 14.95
CA ASN A 500 -26.79 -7.55 15.13
C ASN A 500 -27.92 -7.06 16.04
N ASN A 501 -28.24 -5.77 16.01
CA ASN A 501 -29.26 -5.14 16.86
C ASN A 501 -30.42 -4.53 16.04
N PRO A 502 -31.65 -5.08 16.08
CA PRO A 502 -32.79 -4.56 15.33
C PRO A 502 -33.50 -3.37 16.00
N VAL A 503 -33.13 -2.97 17.22
CA VAL A 503 -33.96 -2.05 18.03
C VAL A 503 -33.70 -0.56 17.84
N PRO A 504 -32.55 -0.04 17.40
CA PRO A 504 -32.64 1.20 16.67
C PRO A 504 -33.28 0.88 15.31
N ASN A 505 -34.58 1.14 15.24
CA ASN A 505 -35.33 1.14 13.99
C ASN A 505 -36.00 2.50 13.81
N PHE A 506 -36.11 2.91 12.55
CA PHE A 506 -36.85 4.10 12.17
C PHE A 506 -38.02 3.69 11.30
N ARG A 507 -39.25 3.87 11.82
CA ARG A 507 -40.49 3.49 11.12
C ARG A 507 -40.47 2.05 10.56
N GLY A 508 -39.98 1.11 11.37
CA GLY A 508 -39.92 -0.31 11.00
C GLY A 508 -38.65 -0.72 10.22
N LEU A 509 -37.75 0.21 9.93
CA LEU A 509 -36.46 -0.09 9.29
C LEU A 509 -35.33 -0.14 10.34
N PRO A 510 -34.84 -1.34 10.71
CA PRO A 510 -33.69 -1.46 11.59
C PRO A 510 -32.42 -1.08 10.84
N PHE A 511 -31.66 -0.14 11.41
CA PHE A 511 -30.43 0.41 10.83
C PHE A 511 -29.17 0.04 11.63
N ALA A 512 -29.30 -0.86 12.63
CA ALA A 512 -28.17 -1.51 13.30
C ALA A 512 -28.23 -3.06 13.23
N ASP A 513 -29.04 -3.61 12.32
CA ASP A 513 -29.08 -5.04 12.02
C ASP A 513 -28.57 -5.34 10.60
N ALA A 514 -27.24 -5.51 10.47
CA ALA A 514 -26.56 -5.91 9.24
C ALA A 514 -26.90 -7.33 8.79
N ARG A 515 -27.57 -8.13 9.63
CA ARG A 515 -28.13 -9.43 9.21
C ARG A 515 -29.27 -9.24 8.21
N ARG A 516 -29.97 -8.10 8.25
CA ARG A 516 -30.99 -7.71 7.25
C ARG A 516 -30.39 -7.34 5.89
N THR A 517 -29.13 -6.88 5.87
CA THR A 517 -28.43 -6.41 4.68
C THR A 517 -27.30 -7.36 4.30
N SER A 518 -26.08 -7.18 4.81
CA SER A 518 -24.90 -7.98 4.47
C SER A 518 -25.12 -9.48 4.60
N GLY A 519 -25.77 -9.93 5.69
CA GLY A 519 -26.06 -11.34 5.96
C GLY A 519 -27.28 -11.90 5.22
N ASN A 520 -28.07 -11.06 4.55
CA ASN A 520 -29.28 -11.48 3.86
C ASN A 520 -29.00 -11.78 2.38
N THR A 521 -29.35 -12.99 1.95
CA THR A 521 -29.16 -13.48 0.58
C THR A 521 -30.16 -12.88 -0.42
N ASN A 522 -31.27 -12.31 0.08
CA ASN A 522 -32.28 -11.64 -0.73
C ASN A 522 -32.11 -10.10 -0.76
N ASN A 523 -30.96 -9.57 -0.31
CA ASN A 523 -30.71 -8.13 -0.24
C ASN A 523 -29.43 -7.74 -0.99
N LEU A 524 -29.49 -6.66 -1.78
CA LEU A 524 -28.35 -6.17 -2.56
C LEU A 524 -27.40 -5.25 -1.78
N ASN A 525 -27.69 -4.90 -0.53
CA ASN A 525 -26.81 -4.08 0.31
C ASN A 525 -25.77 -4.93 1.05
N GLY A 526 -24.57 -4.38 1.21
CA GLY A 526 -23.44 -5.09 1.84
C GLY A 526 -22.95 -6.26 0.99
N LYS A 527 -22.83 -6.02 -0.33
CA LYS A 527 -22.49 -7.02 -1.36
C LYS A 527 -21.43 -6.49 -2.32
N ILE A 528 -20.82 -7.40 -3.08
CA ILE A 528 -20.27 -7.07 -4.39
C ILE A 528 -21.07 -7.88 -5.41
N LEU A 529 -21.77 -7.16 -6.29
CA LEU A 529 -22.64 -7.73 -7.31
C LEU A 529 -21.84 -7.95 -8.60
N ARG A 530 -22.31 -8.85 -9.46
CA ARG A 530 -21.75 -9.06 -10.80
C ARG A 530 -22.86 -9.31 -11.80
N ILE A 531 -22.94 -8.45 -12.82
CA ILE A 531 -23.93 -8.50 -13.90
C ILE A 531 -23.22 -8.40 -15.25
N HIS A 532 -23.90 -8.78 -16.35
CA HIS A 532 -23.43 -8.50 -17.71
C HIS A 532 -24.35 -7.43 -18.34
N PRO A 533 -23.91 -6.17 -18.45
CA PRO A 533 -24.67 -5.11 -19.08
C PRO A 533 -24.97 -5.34 -20.56
N GLU A 534 -26.22 -5.08 -20.95
CA GLU A 534 -26.67 -5.18 -22.35
C GLU A 534 -26.77 -3.81 -23.02
N PRO A 535 -26.64 -3.73 -24.36
CA PRO A 535 -26.71 -2.46 -25.11
C PRO A 535 -27.99 -1.65 -24.93
N ASP A 536 -29.13 -2.28 -24.63
CA ASP A 536 -30.42 -1.61 -24.47
C ASP A 536 -30.61 -0.96 -23.10
N GLY A 537 -29.70 -1.22 -22.15
CA GLY A 537 -29.76 -0.78 -20.77
C GLY A 537 -30.25 -1.84 -19.78
N THR A 538 -30.56 -3.05 -20.24
CA THR A 538 -30.82 -4.21 -19.38
C THR A 538 -29.51 -4.90 -18.96
N TYR A 539 -29.62 -6.02 -18.25
CA TYR A 539 -28.47 -6.87 -17.94
C TYR A 539 -28.88 -8.34 -17.90
N THR A 540 -27.90 -9.21 -18.10
CA THR A 540 -28.02 -10.66 -17.86
C THR A 540 -27.20 -11.08 -16.64
N LEU A 541 -27.52 -12.23 -16.07
CA LEU A 541 -26.80 -12.80 -14.92
C LEU A 541 -25.68 -13.72 -15.40
N PRO A 542 -24.41 -13.40 -15.12
CA PRO A 542 -23.29 -14.27 -15.48
C PRO A 542 -23.32 -15.57 -14.67
N ALA A 543 -22.94 -16.68 -15.31
CA ALA A 543 -22.73 -17.94 -14.61
C ALA A 543 -21.60 -17.84 -13.57
N GLY A 544 -21.74 -18.56 -12.45
CA GLY A 544 -20.74 -18.57 -11.37
C GLY A 544 -20.83 -17.39 -10.40
N ASN A 545 -21.98 -16.71 -10.32
CA ASN A 545 -22.32 -15.90 -9.16
C ASN A 545 -22.56 -16.82 -7.94
N LEU A 546 -22.53 -16.24 -6.73
CA LEU A 546 -22.72 -17.01 -5.49
C LEU A 546 -24.11 -17.67 -5.44
N PHE A 547 -25.09 -16.98 -6.01
CA PHE A 547 -26.45 -17.48 -6.17
C PHE A 547 -26.90 -17.35 -7.63
N THR A 548 -27.83 -18.21 -8.00
CA THR A 548 -28.57 -18.21 -9.27
C THR A 548 -29.88 -17.42 -9.18
N GLY A 549 -30.36 -17.14 -7.95
CA GLY A 549 -31.68 -16.55 -7.70
C GLY A 549 -32.82 -17.57 -7.77
N ARG A 550 -32.49 -18.85 -7.96
CA ARG A 550 -33.44 -19.96 -8.16
C ARG A 550 -33.15 -21.16 -7.26
N GLU A 551 -32.30 -20.97 -6.25
CA GLU A 551 -31.99 -22.00 -5.26
C GLU A 551 -33.30 -22.56 -4.70
N PRO A 552 -33.49 -23.89 -4.68
CA PRO A 552 -34.71 -24.51 -4.14
C PRO A 552 -34.73 -24.55 -2.62
N ASP A 553 -33.60 -24.21 -1.98
CA ASP A 553 -33.43 -24.22 -0.55
C ASP A 553 -34.48 -23.38 0.17
N GLU A 554 -34.98 -23.90 1.29
CA GLU A 554 -35.93 -23.20 2.16
C GLU A 554 -37.20 -22.69 1.46
N GLY A 555 -37.64 -23.42 0.42
CA GLY A 555 -38.87 -23.11 -0.33
C GLY A 555 -38.67 -22.22 -1.56
N GLY A 556 -37.42 -21.83 -1.86
CA GLY A 556 -37.02 -21.10 -3.06
C GLY A 556 -37.38 -19.61 -3.11
N GLY A 557 -36.76 -18.89 -4.03
CA GLY A 557 -36.94 -17.44 -4.19
C GLY A 557 -36.33 -16.59 -3.06
N LYS A 558 -35.33 -17.13 -2.38
CA LYS A 558 -34.70 -16.56 -1.17
C LYS A 558 -33.35 -15.91 -1.43
N THR A 559 -32.97 -15.74 -2.69
CA THR A 559 -31.62 -15.34 -3.10
C THR A 559 -31.68 -14.36 -4.27
N ARG A 560 -30.67 -13.49 -4.36
CA ARG A 560 -30.47 -12.59 -5.50
C ARG A 560 -29.33 -13.08 -6.38
N GLY A 561 -29.64 -13.35 -7.65
CA GLY A 561 -28.68 -13.90 -8.60
C GLY A 561 -27.55 -12.93 -8.98
N GLU A 562 -27.69 -11.64 -8.68
CA GLU A 562 -26.67 -10.62 -8.89
C GLU A 562 -25.48 -10.76 -7.92
N ILE A 563 -25.65 -11.45 -6.79
CA ILE A 563 -24.65 -11.50 -5.71
C ILE A 563 -23.47 -12.40 -6.13
N TYR A 564 -22.28 -11.79 -6.25
CA TYR A 564 -21.02 -12.52 -6.41
C TYR A 564 -20.30 -12.70 -5.06
N VAL A 565 -20.34 -11.66 -4.23
CA VAL A 565 -19.80 -11.67 -2.85
C VAL A 565 -20.88 -11.18 -1.90
N MET A 566 -21.06 -11.91 -0.80
CA MET A 566 -21.86 -11.45 0.35
C MET A 566 -21.01 -11.27 1.60
N GLY A 567 -21.60 -10.64 2.62
CA GLY A 567 -20.93 -10.49 3.91
C GLY A 567 -19.80 -9.45 3.92
N VAL A 568 -20.02 -8.32 3.24
CA VAL A 568 -19.13 -7.14 3.28
C VAL A 568 -19.85 -5.95 3.90
N ARG A 569 -19.09 -4.99 4.44
CA ARG A 569 -19.63 -3.82 5.17
C ARG A 569 -19.61 -2.55 4.31
N ASN A 570 -18.44 -1.99 4.01
CA ASN A 570 -18.29 -0.77 3.20
C ASN A 570 -17.20 -0.85 2.10
N PRO A 571 -17.44 -1.58 0.99
CA PRO A 571 -16.49 -1.65 -0.11
C PRO A 571 -16.57 -0.40 -1.01
N SER A 572 -15.87 0.67 -0.64
CA SER A 572 -15.88 1.94 -1.40
C SER A 572 -15.16 1.84 -2.74
N ARG A 573 -14.08 1.07 -2.80
CA ARG A 573 -13.27 0.84 -4.01
C ARG A 573 -13.15 -0.66 -4.28
N ILE A 574 -13.07 -1.00 -5.56
CA ILE A 574 -12.75 -2.34 -6.05
C ILE A 574 -11.87 -2.25 -7.30
N PHE A 575 -11.20 -3.33 -7.61
CA PHE A 575 -10.39 -3.49 -8.81
C PHE A 575 -10.49 -4.94 -9.28
N VAL A 576 -10.66 -5.17 -10.57
CA VAL A 576 -10.54 -6.51 -11.16
C VAL A 576 -9.30 -6.52 -12.05
N ASP A 577 -8.38 -7.43 -11.77
CA ASP A 577 -7.23 -7.63 -12.63
C ASP A 577 -7.64 -8.44 -13.87
N ARG A 578 -7.88 -7.77 -15.00
CA ARG A 578 -8.35 -8.42 -16.23
C ARG A 578 -7.41 -9.50 -16.78
N GLN A 579 -6.15 -9.56 -16.34
CA GLN A 579 -5.24 -10.65 -16.72
C GLN A 579 -5.56 -11.96 -15.99
N THR A 580 -6.07 -11.88 -14.75
CA THR A 580 -6.32 -13.07 -13.90
C THR A 580 -7.78 -13.23 -13.47
N ASP A 581 -8.62 -12.23 -13.73
CA ASP A 581 -9.99 -12.07 -13.23
C ASP A 581 -10.12 -12.15 -11.69
N ILE A 582 -9.03 -11.88 -10.96
CA ILE A 582 -9.10 -11.76 -9.51
C ILE A 582 -9.73 -10.40 -9.15
N LEU A 583 -10.75 -10.44 -8.30
CA LEU A 583 -11.38 -9.26 -7.71
C LEU A 583 -10.61 -8.87 -6.44
N TYR A 584 -10.07 -7.66 -6.43
CA TYR A 584 -9.45 -7.04 -5.26
C TYR A 584 -10.41 -6.02 -4.66
N ALA A 585 -10.76 -6.23 -3.40
CA ALA A 585 -11.70 -5.38 -2.66
C ALA A 585 -11.12 -5.01 -1.30
N GLY A 586 -11.50 -3.84 -0.79
CA GLY A 586 -11.24 -3.43 0.59
C GLY A 586 -12.49 -2.82 1.21
N TRP A 587 -12.76 -3.09 2.48
CA TRP A 587 -13.92 -2.53 3.18
C TRP A 587 -13.66 -2.24 4.65
N VAL A 588 -14.33 -1.19 5.11
CA VAL A 588 -14.23 -0.66 6.49
C VAL A 588 -14.99 -1.55 7.48
N GLY A 589 -14.33 -1.93 8.57
CA GLY A 589 -14.89 -2.73 9.67
C GLY A 589 -15.78 -1.93 10.63
N PRO A 590 -16.32 -2.56 11.69
CA PRO A 590 -17.16 -1.90 12.70
C PRO A 590 -16.32 -0.98 13.61
N ASP A 591 -16.81 -0.50 14.76
CA ASP A 591 -16.17 0.62 15.48
C ASP A 591 -15.48 0.25 16.82
N ALA A 592 -15.48 -1.04 17.20
CA ALA A 592 -14.88 -1.49 18.46
C ALA A 592 -13.35 -1.31 18.45
N GLY A 593 -12.83 -0.44 19.32
CA GLY A 593 -11.39 -0.14 19.37
C GLY A 593 -10.50 -1.27 19.90
N ALA A 594 -11.06 -2.30 20.53
CA ALA A 594 -10.34 -3.43 21.13
C ALA A 594 -11.14 -4.73 21.02
N PRO A 595 -10.48 -5.90 21.06
CA PRO A 595 -11.18 -7.18 21.11
C PRO A 595 -11.84 -7.37 22.48
N SER A 596 -12.87 -8.23 22.53
CA SER A 596 -13.60 -8.55 23.76
C SER A 596 -13.78 -10.06 23.91
N PRO A 597 -13.38 -10.65 25.04
CA PRO A 597 -13.71 -12.03 25.39
C PRO A 597 -15.22 -12.31 25.47
N VAL A 598 -16.04 -11.25 25.54
CA VAL A 598 -17.51 -11.37 25.57
C VAL A 598 -18.10 -11.27 24.17
N TRP A 599 -17.64 -10.31 23.36
CA TRP A 599 -18.32 -9.95 22.11
C TRP A 599 -17.59 -10.38 20.84
N GLY A 600 -16.28 -10.59 20.88
CA GLY A 600 -15.47 -11.04 19.74
C GLY A 600 -14.42 -10.03 19.28
N PRO A 601 -14.07 -10.03 17.99
CA PRO A 601 -12.95 -9.23 17.48
C PRO A 601 -13.22 -7.72 17.56
N ALA A 602 -12.13 -6.95 17.58
CA ALA A 602 -12.16 -5.50 17.38
C ALA A 602 -12.65 -5.14 15.96
N LYS A 603 -12.68 -3.83 15.65
CA LYS A 603 -12.72 -3.34 14.27
C LYS A 603 -11.60 -3.99 13.46
N TYR A 604 -11.96 -4.74 12.41
CA TYR A 604 -11.04 -5.04 11.32
C TYR A 604 -11.46 -4.40 10.01
N ASP A 605 -10.61 -3.53 9.55
CA ASP A 605 -10.59 -3.14 8.16
C ASP A 605 -9.94 -4.25 7.33
N THR A 606 -10.52 -4.52 6.17
CA THR A 606 -10.25 -5.75 5.44
C THR A 606 -9.86 -5.45 4.01
N PHE A 607 -8.89 -6.20 3.49
CA PHE A 607 -8.70 -6.36 2.06
C PHE A 607 -8.76 -7.84 1.66
N ALA A 608 -9.39 -8.13 0.54
CA ALA A 608 -9.52 -9.47 0.00
C ALA A 608 -9.15 -9.51 -1.48
N ALA A 609 -8.29 -10.48 -1.83
CA ALA A 609 -8.10 -10.96 -3.19
C ALA A 609 -9.04 -12.18 -3.38
N ILE A 610 -10.11 -11.97 -4.14
CA ILE A 610 -11.25 -12.85 -4.29
C ILE A 610 -11.15 -13.54 -5.64
N THR A 611 -10.86 -14.83 -5.62
CA THR A 611 -10.67 -15.66 -6.82
C THR A 611 -11.94 -16.40 -7.25
N GLN A 612 -12.94 -16.46 -6.37
CA GLN A 612 -14.20 -17.19 -6.52
C GLN A 612 -15.32 -16.48 -5.73
N PRO A 613 -16.60 -16.64 -6.10
CA PRO A 613 -17.71 -16.09 -5.33
C PRO A 613 -17.73 -16.67 -3.91
N GLY A 614 -18.17 -15.89 -2.92
CA GLY A 614 -18.15 -16.35 -1.53
C GLY A 614 -18.82 -15.43 -0.51
N ASN A 615 -19.00 -15.95 0.70
CA ASN A 615 -19.45 -15.20 1.87
C ASN A 615 -18.23 -14.75 2.69
N HIS A 616 -18.01 -13.45 2.87
CA HIS A 616 -16.85 -12.88 3.57
C HIS A 616 -17.11 -12.52 5.04
N GLY A 617 -18.26 -12.97 5.57
CA GLY A 617 -18.46 -13.17 6.99
C GLY A 617 -19.22 -12.08 7.73
N TRP A 618 -19.19 -10.82 7.32
CA TRP A 618 -19.90 -9.76 8.05
C TRP A 618 -21.44 -9.97 8.00
N PRO A 619 -22.17 -9.88 9.13
CA PRO A 619 -21.75 -9.45 10.47
C PRO A 619 -21.40 -10.58 11.46
N TYR A 620 -21.27 -11.81 10.99
CA TYR A 620 -21.07 -13.01 11.82
C TYR A 620 -19.60 -13.23 12.21
N CYS A 621 -18.70 -13.14 11.25
CA CYS A 621 -17.28 -13.45 11.41
C CYS A 621 -16.40 -12.44 10.68
N MET A 622 -15.17 -12.25 11.18
CA MET A 622 -14.18 -11.36 10.58
C MET A 622 -12.77 -11.97 10.58
N GLY A 623 -11.84 -11.36 9.82
CA GLY A 623 -10.45 -11.76 9.75
C GLY A 623 -10.27 -13.20 9.25
N ASN A 624 -9.55 -14.01 10.01
CA ASN A 624 -9.31 -15.43 9.76
C ASN A 624 -10.31 -16.33 10.53
N ASN A 625 -11.61 -16.22 10.25
CA ASN A 625 -12.67 -16.95 10.94
C ASN A 625 -12.69 -16.67 12.46
N GLN A 626 -12.76 -15.39 12.82
CA GLN A 626 -12.97 -14.93 14.19
C GLN A 626 -14.46 -14.57 14.36
N PRO A 627 -15.26 -15.40 15.06
CA PRO A 627 -16.69 -15.16 15.20
C PRO A 627 -17.00 -14.06 16.22
N TYR A 628 -18.04 -13.28 15.94
CA TYR A 628 -18.74 -12.51 16.95
C TYR A 628 -19.67 -13.41 17.78
N ARG A 629 -20.06 -12.90 18.94
CA ARG A 629 -21.08 -13.54 19.78
C ARG A 629 -22.46 -12.97 19.50
N ASP A 630 -23.46 -13.84 19.40
CA ASP A 630 -24.82 -13.40 19.11
C ASP A 630 -25.46 -12.71 20.32
N ARG A 631 -26.27 -11.69 20.06
CA ARG A 631 -26.97 -10.93 21.10
C ARG A 631 -28.34 -11.54 21.33
N ASN A 632 -28.67 -11.83 22.58
CA ASN A 632 -30.04 -12.20 22.94
C ASN A 632 -30.94 -10.97 22.77
N LEU A 633 -32.11 -11.11 22.16
CA LEU A 633 -33.04 -10.01 21.97
C LEU A 633 -34.39 -10.39 22.58
N PRO A 634 -35.07 -9.47 23.29
CA PRO A 634 -34.77 -8.03 23.42
C PRO A 634 -33.71 -7.67 24.49
N ASP A 635 -33.05 -8.65 25.12
CA ASP A 635 -32.08 -8.45 26.22
C ASP A 635 -30.60 -8.57 25.78
N PRO A 636 -30.03 -7.60 25.04
CA PRO A 636 -28.71 -7.71 24.40
C PRO A 636 -27.54 -7.77 25.36
N GLY A 637 -27.76 -7.57 26.66
CA GLY A 637 -26.75 -7.74 27.72
C GLY A 637 -26.52 -9.20 28.12
N ARG A 638 -27.35 -10.15 27.67
CA ARG A 638 -27.18 -11.59 27.90
C ARG A 638 -26.72 -12.25 26.60
N PRO A 639 -25.43 -12.47 26.36
CA PRO A 639 -24.99 -13.03 25.09
C PRO A 639 -25.46 -14.48 24.89
N LEU A 640 -25.77 -14.85 23.65
CA LEU A 640 -26.05 -16.22 23.24
C LEU A 640 -24.74 -16.96 22.92
N GLY A 641 -24.77 -17.93 21.99
CA GLY A 641 -23.59 -18.63 21.50
C GLY A 641 -22.73 -17.77 20.56
N TRP A 642 -21.52 -18.26 20.27
CA TRP A 642 -20.69 -17.74 19.19
C TRP A 642 -21.27 -18.16 17.84
N TYR A 643 -21.16 -17.30 16.83
CA TYR A 643 -21.53 -17.71 15.47
C TYR A 643 -20.59 -18.80 14.95
N ASP A 644 -21.14 -19.76 14.19
CA ASP A 644 -20.37 -20.76 13.48
C ASP A 644 -19.97 -20.20 12.10
N CYS A 645 -18.68 -19.89 11.91
CA CYS A 645 -18.19 -19.40 10.62
C CYS A 645 -18.25 -20.44 9.50
N ALA A 646 -18.30 -21.74 9.81
CA ALA A 646 -18.41 -22.80 8.82
C ALA A 646 -19.87 -23.02 8.36
N ALA A 647 -20.85 -22.63 9.19
CA ALA A 647 -22.27 -22.74 8.87
C ALA A 647 -23.09 -21.59 9.50
N PRO A 648 -22.86 -20.33 9.09
CA PRO A 648 -23.53 -19.20 9.72
C PRO A 648 -25.04 -19.26 9.45
N ARG A 649 -25.82 -18.82 10.45
CA ARG A 649 -27.29 -18.80 10.37
C ARG A 649 -27.82 -17.40 10.53
N ASN A 650 -28.68 -16.97 9.60
CA ASN A 650 -29.35 -15.69 9.64
C ASN A 650 -30.73 -15.82 10.29
N GLU A 651 -30.76 -15.67 11.61
CA GLU A 651 -31.97 -15.72 12.43
C GLU A 651 -32.52 -14.31 12.77
N SER A 652 -32.14 -13.29 11.99
CA SER A 652 -32.73 -11.97 12.15
C SER A 652 -34.25 -12.03 11.91
N PRO A 653 -35.06 -11.32 12.73
CA PRO A 653 -36.49 -11.19 12.46
C PRO A 653 -36.79 -10.41 11.16
N HIS A 654 -35.78 -9.80 10.53
CA HIS A 654 -35.87 -9.10 9.26
C HIS A 654 -35.16 -9.83 8.11
N ASN A 655 -34.84 -11.11 8.27
CA ASN A 655 -34.32 -11.93 7.18
C ASN A 655 -35.47 -12.46 6.33
N ASP A 656 -35.50 -12.07 5.06
CA ASP A 656 -36.40 -12.62 4.05
C ASP A 656 -35.68 -13.56 3.07
N GLY A 657 -34.35 -13.70 3.20
CA GLY A 657 -33.52 -14.66 2.47
C GLY A 657 -33.37 -16.01 3.17
N LEU A 658 -32.28 -16.72 2.85
CA LEU A 658 -31.94 -18.01 3.44
C LEU A 658 -31.56 -17.83 4.91
N VAL A 659 -31.98 -18.77 5.75
CA VAL A 659 -31.51 -18.89 7.13
C VAL A 659 -30.15 -19.59 7.14
N ARG A 660 -29.97 -20.68 6.38
CA ARG A 660 -28.67 -21.35 6.25
C ARG A 660 -27.82 -20.65 5.20
N LEU A 661 -26.71 -20.04 5.64
CA LEU A 661 -25.83 -19.28 4.75
C LEU A 661 -24.64 -20.13 4.28
N PRO A 662 -24.02 -19.78 3.14
CA PRO A 662 -22.73 -20.35 2.74
C PRO A 662 -21.63 -20.13 3.78
N PRO A 663 -20.64 -21.04 3.88
CA PRO A 663 -19.52 -20.90 4.80
C PRO A 663 -18.73 -19.62 4.57
N VAL A 664 -18.16 -19.07 5.64
CA VAL A 664 -17.30 -17.89 5.58
C VAL A 664 -15.97 -18.24 4.91
N THR A 665 -15.59 -17.42 3.93
CA THR A 665 -14.32 -17.44 3.23
C THR A 665 -13.35 -16.48 3.91
N PRO A 666 -12.16 -16.94 4.30
CA PRO A 666 -11.16 -16.08 4.94
C PRO A 666 -10.68 -14.95 4.02
N ASN A 667 -10.39 -13.79 4.62
CA ASN A 667 -9.85 -12.63 3.90
C ASN A 667 -8.31 -12.68 3.78
N THR A 668 -7.75 -11.93 2.83
CA THR A 668 -6.30 -11.87 2.57
C THR A 668 -5.56 -11.03 3.61
N ILE A 669 -6.14 -9.89 4.00
CA ILE A 669 -5.54 -8.91 4.90
C ILE A 669 -6.66 -8.39 5.81
N TRP A 670 -6.40 -8.31 7.11
CA TRP A 670 -7.27 -7.62 8.07
C TRP A 670 -6.40 -6.85 9.06
N TYR A 671 -6.84 -5.69 9.53
CA TYR A 671 -6.09 -4.93 10.54
C TYR A 671 -6.99 -4.11 11.45
N ALA A 672 -6.51 -3.97 12.68
CA ALA A 672 -7.16 -3.26 13.77
C ALA A 672 -6.32 -2.05 14.19
N PRO A 673 -6.81 -1.20 15.10
CA PRO A 673 -5.99 -0.17 15.74
C PRO A 673 -4.65 -0.68 16.29
N GLN A 674 -4.64 -1.93 16.77
CA GLN A 674 -3.45 -2.58 17.31
C GLN A 674 -2.41 -2.94 16.23
N GLY A 675 -2.84 -3.13 14.99
CA GLY A 675 -1.99 -3.52 13.86
C GLY A 675 -2.61 -4.61 13.00
N GLY A 676 -1.81 -5.09 12.04
CA GLY A 676 -2.22 -6.00 10.99
C GLY A 676 -2.17 -7.47 11.35
N GLY A 677 -3.15 -8.20 10.83
CA GLY A 677 -3.39 -9.61 11.06
C GLY A 677 -3.48 -10.00 12.54
N PRO A 678 -4.31 -9.35 13.39
CA PRO A 678 -4.55 -9.84 14.74
C PRO A 678 -4.98 -11.30 14.75
N ASP A 679 -4.30 -12.11 15.56
CA ASP A 679 -4.54 -13.53 15.75
C ASP A 679 -4.38 -13.87 17.23
N PHE A 680 -5.14 -14.85 17.72
CA PHE A 680 -5.18 -15.21 19.13
C PHE A 680 -5.15 -16.73 19.31
N PRO A 681 -4.69 -17.24 20.47
CA PRO A 681 -4.90 -18.63 20.84
C PRO A 681 -6.38 -19.00 20.78
N ARG A 682 -6.67 -20.23 20.35
CA ARG A 682 -8.04 -20.76 20.23
C ARG A 682 -8.27 -21.89 21.23
N ASP A 683 -9.48 -21.96 21.76
CA ASP A 683 -9.91 -23.08 22.60
C ASP A 683 -10.23 -24.35 21.77
N ALA A 684 -10.70 -25.40 22.44
CA ALA A 684 -11.04 -26.67 21.80
C ALA A 684 -12.21 -26.55 20.80
N GLN A 685 -13.01 -25.49 20.90
CA GLN A 685 -14.12 -25.19 19.99
C GLN A 685 -13.68 -24.24 18.86
N GLY A 686 -12.40 -23.87 18.79
CA GLY A 686 -11.85 -22.98 17.78
C GLY A 686 -12.13 -21.50 18.03
N ILE A 687 -12.67 -21.14 19.21
CA ILE A 687 -12.98 -19.76 19.57
C ILE A 687 -11.70 -19.05 20.02
N PRO A 688 -11.35 -17.90 19.40
CA PRO A 688 -10.22 -17.09 19.83
C PRO A 688 -10.42 -16.55 21.25
N SER A 689 -9.35 -16.43 22.03
CA SER A 689 -9.44 -15.90 23.41
C SER A 689 -9.89 -14.43 23.48
N TYR A 690 -9.60 -13.66 22.41
CA TYR A 690 -9.82 -12.21 22.32
C TYR A 690 -9.17 -11.40 23.46
N GLN A 691 -8.22 -11.98 24.18
CA GLN A 691 -7.44 -11.29 25.19
C GLN A 691 -6.33 -10.51 24.50
N LEU A 692 -6.32 -9.19 24.67
CA LEU A 692 -5.34 -8.32 24.01
C LEU A 692 -3.89 -8.68 24.37
N SER A 693 -3.64 -9.15 25.60
CA SER A 693 -2.32 -9.62 26.05
C SER A 693 -1.81 -10.88 25.34
N GLU A 694 -2.70 -11.65 24.71
CA GLU A 694 -2.38 -12.88 23.99
C GLU A 694 -2.31 -12.66 22.46
N GLN A 695 -2.50 -11.42 22.00
CA GLN A 695 -2.56 -11.09 20.58
C GLN A 695 -1.19 -11.26 19.90
N ARG A 696 -1.22 -11.89 18.73
CA ARG A 696 -0.12 -11.87 17.76
C ARG A 696 -0.53 -11.06 16.53
N LEU A 697 0.38 -10.24 16.01
CA LEU A 697 0.19 -9.49 14.77
C LEU A 697 0.93 -10.20 13.62
N LEU A 698 0.16 -10.73 12.67
CA LEU A 698 0.70 -11.48 11.54
C LEU A 698 1.20 -10.59 10.39
N LEU A 699 0.74 -9.33 10.32
CA LEU A 699 1.11 -8.35 9.30
C LEU A 699 1.70 -7.09 9.95
N PRO A 700 2.92 -7.16 10.51
CA PRO A 700 3.49 -6.09 11.32
C PRO A 700 3.73 -4.77 10.56
N TRP A 701 3.78 -4.82 9.22
CA TRP A 701 3.91 -3.66 8.33
C TRP A 701 2.62 -2.83 8.21
N LEU A 702 1.47 -3.42 8.56
CA LEU A 702 0.17 -2.75 8.49
C LEU A 702 -0.19 -2.19 9.87
N ARG A 703 0.19 -0.94 10.13
CA ARG A 703 -0.12 -0.23 11.37
C ARG A 703 -0.50 1.23 11.09
N GLY A 704 -1.29 1.81 11.99
CA GLY A 704 -1.76 3.19 11.88
C GLY A 704 -2.98 3.35 10.96
N GLY A 705 -3.26 4.59 10.56
CA GLY A 705 -4.48 4.97 9.83
C GLY A 705 -5.71 5.10 10.73
N ALA A 706 -6.82 5.64 10.20
CA ALA A 706 -8.11 5.67 10.91
C ALA A 706 -8.94 4.40 10.71
N GLN A 707 -8.36 3.38 10.06
CA GLN A 707 -9.08 2.20 9.59
C GLN A 707 -10.22 2.62 8.67
N ALA A 708 -9.83 3.14 7.50
CA ALA A 708 -10.73 3.50 6.41
C ALA A 708 -10.12 3.03 5.08
N THR A 709 -10.13 1.72 4.87
CA THR A 709 -9.45 1.05 3.75
C THR A 709 -9.85 1.54 2.37
N MET A 710 -8.83 1.69 1.53
CA MET A 710 -8.93 2.03 0.13
C MET A 710 -8.08 1.03 -0.66
N THR A 711 -8.75 0.03 -1.25
CA THR A 711 -8.07 -0.90 -2.15
C THR A 711 -7.62 -0.19 -3.42
N GLY A 712 -6.51 -0.64 -3.97
CA GLY A 712 -5.93 -0.10 -5.19
C GLY A 712 -5.75 -1.09 -6.31
N PRO A 713 -5.11 -0.63 -7.39
CA PRO A 713 -4.89 -1.44 -8.56
C PRO A 713 -3.81 -2.50 -8.28
N VAL A 714 -3.82 -3.54 -9.10
CA VAL A 714 -2.62 -4.35 -9.36
C VAL A 714 -1.86 -3.69 -10.49
N TYR A 715 -0.57 -3.43 -10.31
CA TYR A 715 0.24 -2.92 -11.41
C TYR A 715 0.52 -4.03 -12.42
N ARG A 716 0.28 -3.75 -13.71
CA ARG A 716 0.62 -4.63 -14.83
C ARG A 716 1.61 -3.91 -15.74
N HIS A 717 2.85 -4.38 -15.74
CA HIS A 717 3.90 -3.78 -16.55
C HIS A 717 3.74 -4.18 -18.01
N ASP A 718 3.55 -3.21 -18.88
CA ASP A 718 3.57 -3.42 -20.32
C ASP A 718 4.97 -3.10 -20.91
N PRO A 719 5.70 -4.11 -21.44
CA PRO A 719 6.96 -3.87 -22.12
C PRO A 719 6.78 -3.19 -23.49
N ALA A 720 5.61 -3.26 -24.12
CA ALA A 720 5.35 -2.71 -25.45
C ALA A 720 5.15 -1.19 -25.43
N THR A 721 4.64 -0.61 -24.33
CA THR A 721 4.53 0.85 -24.21
C THR A 721 5.90 1.54 -24.25
N ALA A 722 6.00 2.58 -25.09
CA ALA A 722 7.19 3.43 -25.21
C ALA A 722 7.28 4.50 -24.11
N SER A 723 6.33 4.53 -23.17
CA SER A 723 6.30 5.52 -22.09
C SER A 723 7.58 5.48 -21.24
N THR A 724 8.19 6.65 -21.05
CA THR A 724 9.36 6.84 -20.19
C THR A 724 8.99 7.11 -18.73
N VAL A 725 7.71 7.31 -18.44
CA VAL A 725 7.20 7.60 -17.09
C VAL A 725 6.58 6.38 -16.40
N LYS A 726 6.51 5.25 -17.11
CA LYS A 726 5.96 3.99 -16.60
C LYS A 726 6.78 3.46 -15.43
N TRP A 727 6.09 2.88 -14.46
CA TRP A 727 6.74 2.24 -13.34
C TRP A 727 7.51 0.98 -13.80
N PRO A 728 8.60 0.59 -13.13
CA PRO A 728 9.36 -0.59 -13.56
C PRO A 728 8.65 -1.93 -13.41
N ALA A 729 9.12 -2.92 -14.17
CA ALA A 729 8.64 -4.32 -14.14
C ALA A 729 8.74 -5.00 -12.76
N TYR A 730 9.53 -4.46 -11.83
CA TYR A 730 9.55 -4.87 -10.43
C TYR A 730 8.15 -4.82 -9.79
N TRP A 731 7.34 -3.82 -10.12
CA TRP A 731 6.01 -3.63 -9.53
C TRP A 731 4.94 -4.57 -10.10
N ASP A 732 5.26 -5.27 -11.21
CA ASP A 732 4.30 -6.11 -11.90
C ASP A 732 3.70 -7.19 -10.99
N GLY A 733 2.37 -7.29 -11.00
CA GLY A 733 1.60 -8.20 -10.15
C GLY A 733 1.48 -7.79 -8.69
N LYS A 734 2.05 -6.67 -8.26
CA LYS A 734 1.89 -6.17 -6.88
C LYS A 734 0.58 -5.40 -6.75
N TRP A 735 -0.17 -5.71 -5.70
CA TRP A 735 -1.45 -5.09 -5.36
C TRP A 735 -1.25 -3.92 -4.40
N PHE A 736 -1.85 -2.78 -4.71
CA PHE A 736 -1.73 -1.57 -3.92
C PHE A 736 -2.84 -1.53 -2.86
N VAL A 737 -2.46 -1.36 -1.59
CA VAL A 737 -3.38 -1.28 -0.46
C VAL A 737 -3.07 -0.03 0.37
N GLY A 738 -4.11 0.69 0.77
CA GLY A 738 -3.97 1.93 1.51
C GLY A 738 -5.15 2.23 2.44
N ASP A 739 -4.98 3.24 3.29
CA ASP A 739 -6.02 3.78 4.17
C ASP A 739 -6.31 5.22 3.77
N PHE A 740 -7.55 5.67 3.96
CA PHE A 740 -8.03 7.00 3.60
C PHE A 740 -7.43 8.12 4.45
N TYR A 741 -7.15 7.94 5.75
CA TYR A 741 -7.05 9.07 6.67
C TYR A 741 -5.67 9.31 7.35
N ASP A 742 -5.16 10.55 7.24
CA ASP A 742 -3.98 11.16 7.91
C ASP A 742 -2.53 10.83 7.41
N GLY A 743 -1.53 11.58 7.88
CA GLY A 743 -0.11 11.40 7.53
C GLY A 743 0.50 10.07 7.98
N GLY A 744 -0.14 9.35 8.91
CA GLY A 744 0.29 8.03 9.39
C GLY A 744 -0.17 6.85 8.53
N GLN A 745 -0.98 7.06 7.48
CA GLN A 745 -1.63 5.99 6.70
C GLN A 745 -0.67 4.89 6.26
N PRO A 746 -1.04 3.60 6.41
CA PRO A 746 -0.38 2.54 5.65
C PRO A 746 -0.65 2.76 4.15
N ARG A 747 0.41 2.67 3.35
CA ARG A 747 0.34 2.59 1.88
C ARG A 747 1.40 1.60 1.45
N HIS A 748 0.98 0.48 0.89
CA HIS A 748 1.88 -0.60 0.55
C HIS A 748 1.54 -1.19 -0.80
N ALA A 749 2.55 -1.66 -1.51
CA ALA A 749 2.38 -2.62 -2.59
C ALA A 749 2.69 -4.01 -2.03
N VAL A 750 1.74 -4.93 -2.14
CA VAL A 750 1.85 -6.28 -1.57
C VAL A 750 1.95 -7.32 -2.67
N LEU A 751 2.73 -8.37 -2.40
CA LEU A 751 2.80 -9.56 -3.25
C LEU A 751 2.10 -10.72 -2.53
N THR A 752 1.15 -11.36 -3.21
CA THR A 752 0.48 -12.57 -2.73
C THR A 752 1.14 -13.81 -3.31
N ASP A 753 1.02 -14.94 -2.62
CA ASP A 753 1.44 -16.24 -3.17
C ASP A 753 0.30 -16.81 -4.04
N PRO A 754 0.54 -17.07 -5.34
CA PRO A 754 -0.44 -17.71 -6.22
C PRO A 754 -0.97 -19.06 -5.69
N LYS A 755 -0.21 -19.74 -4.82
CA LYS A 755 -0.64 -20.98 -4.18
C LYS A 755 -1.61 -20.79 -3.03
N THR A 756 -1.81 -19.58 -2.50
CA THR A 756 -2.66 -19.36 -1.31
C THR A 756 -3.61 -18.18 -1.43
N VAL A 757 -3.44 -17.32 -2.44
CA VAL A 757 -4.38 -16.24 -2.77
C VAL A 757 -5.80 -16.79 -2.96
N GLY A 758 -6.81 -16.08 -2.41
CA GLY A 758 -8.20 -16.53 -2.39
C GLY A 758 -8.54 -17.61 -1.35
N ARG A 759 -7.54 -18.15 -0.62
CA ARG A 759 -7.72 -19.21 0.39
C ARG A 759 -7.25 -18.82 1.79
N GLY A 760 -7.29 -17.53 2.11
CA GLY A 760 -6.79 -17.00 3.38
C GLY A 760 -5.26 -16.87 3.50
N GLY A 761 -4.53 -17.04 2.39
CA GLY A 761 -3.09 -16.79 2.36
C GLY A 761 -2.76 -15.31 2.60
N LEU A 762 -1.86 -15.05 3.56
CA LEU A 762 -1.34 -13.71 3.81
C LEU A 762 -0.37 -13.27 2.68
N PRO A 763 -0.21 -11.96 2.44
CA PRO A 763 0.85 -11.46 1.59
C PRO A 763 2.23 -11.96 2.04
N VAL A 764 3.07 -12.33 1.07
CA VAL A 764 4.43 -12.82 1.33
C VAL A 764 5.46 -11.70 1.39
N HIS A 765 5.11 -10.53 0.85
CA HIS A 765 5.97 -9.35 0.82
C HIS A 765 5.13 -8.06 0.82
N ALA A 766 5.66 -7.01 1.41
CA ALA A 766 5.11 -5.66 1.35
C ALA A 766 6.24 -4.63 1.13
N GLU A 767 6.00 -3.68 0.22
CA GLU A 767 6.87 -2.54 -0.04
C GLU A 767 6.16 -1.25 0.39
N SER A 768 6.87 -0.35 1.08
CA SER A 768 6.25 0.90 1.52
C SER A 768 6.12 1.89 0.36
N LEU A 769 4.92 2.40 0.15
CA LEU A 769 4.67 3.42 -0.88
C LEU A 769 4.67 4.84 -0.29
N LYS A 770 4.83 5.03 1.02
CA LYS A 770 4.64 6.34 1.67
C LYS A 770 5.58 7.44 1.15
N LYS A 771 6.77 7.07 0.65
CA LYS A 771 7.74 8.00 0.05
C LYS A 771 7.55 8.21 -1.45
N ILE A 772 6.93 7.25 -2.16
CA ILE A 772 6.62 7.32 -3.59
C ILE A 772 5.30 8.07 -3.83
N ILE A 773 4.31 7.77 -2.98
CA ILE A 773 2.99 8.38 -2.92
C ILE A 773 2.96 9.18 -1.60
N PRO A 774 3.48 10.41 -1.59
CA PRO A 774 3.78 11.15 -0.36
C PRO A 774 2.53 11.35 0.49
N VAL A 775 2.66 11.07 1.79
CA VAL A 775 1.61 11.23 2.80
C VAL A 775 1.64 12.64 3.44
N GLY A 776 0.52 13.04 4.04
CA GLY A 776 0.45 14.23 4.90
C GLY A 776 0.14 15.53 4.17
N ALA A 777 0.19 16.66 4.90
CA ALA A 777 -0.36 17.95 4.45
C ALA A 777 0.34 18.57 3.22
N GLY A 778 1.60 18.20 2.97
CA GLY A 778 2.36 18.59 1.77
C GLY A 778 2.30 17.59 0.63
N GLY A 779 1.60 16.45 0.81
CA GLY A 779 1.42 15.40 -0.17
C GLY A 779 -0.06 15.05 -0.36
N ILE A 780 -0.35 13.78 -0.63
CA ILE A 780 -1.70 13.24 -0.70
C ILE A 780 -2.16 13.00 0.74
N ARG A 781 -3.05 13.85 1.25
CA ARG A 781 -3.48 13.76 2.65
C ARG A 781 -4.51 12.67 2.85
N ASN A 782 -5.57 12.64 2.06
CA ASN A 782 -6.68 11.71 2.24
C ASN A 782 -6.89 10.88 0.97
N LEU A 783 -6.29 9.69 0.92
CA LEU A 783 -6.28 8.81 -0.25
C LEU A 783 -7.71 8.33 -0.54
N MET A 784 -8.30 8.69 -1.68
CA MET A 784 -9.69 8.33 -1.98
C MET A 784 -9.84 7.31 -3.11
N ASP A 785 -9.02 7.39 -4.15
CA ASP A 785 -8.97 6.41 -5.23
C ASP A 785 -7.65 6.53 -5.99
N TRP A 786 -7.29 5.52 -6.77
CA TRP A 786 -6.05 5.46 -7.53
C TRP A 786 -6.12 4.43 -8.67
N LYS A 787 -5.63 4.80 -9.86
CA LYS A 787 -5.63 3.94 -11.05
C LYS A 787 -4.38 4.19 -11.88
N PHE A 788 -3.83 3.13 -12.46
CA PHE A 788 -2.79 3.28 -13.47
C PHE A 788 -3.40 3.70 -14.81
N ALA A 789 -2.73 4.60 -15.51
CA ALA A 789 -3.04 4.94 -16.90
C ALA A 789 -2.29 3.99 -17.87
N PRO A 790 -2.71 3.91 -19.14
CA PRO A 790 -2.03 3.09 -20.16
C PRO A 790 -0.54 3.43 -20.38
N ASP A 791 -0.12 4.65 -20.05
CA ASP A 791 1.28 5.07 -20.08
C ASP A 791 2.10 4.55 -18.88
N GLY A 792 1.47 3.82 -17.95
CA GLY A 792 2.08 3.26 -16.75
C GLY A 792 2.32 4.27 -15.62
N SER A 793 1.82 5.50 -15.72
CA SER A 793 1.77 6.45 -14.60
C SER A 793 0.57 6.16 -13.69
N LEU A 794 0.68 6.52 -12.40
CA LEU A 794 -0.39 6.31 -11.41
C LEU A 794 -1.12 7.63 -11.16
N TYR A 795 -2.44 7.65 -11.30
CA TYR A 795 -3.29 8.75 -10.86
C TYR A 795 -3.88 8.46 -9.49
N VAL A 796 -3.93 9.46 -8.61
CA VAL A 796 -4.43 9.34 -7.24
C VAL A 796 -5.35 10.52 -6.90
N LEU A 797 -6.54 10.24 -6.38
CA LEU A 797 -7.43 11.24 -5.81
C LEU A 797 -7.08 11.48 -4.34
N ASP A 798 -6.85 12.75 -4.02
CA ASP A 798 -6.78 13.27 -2.66
C ASP A 798 -8.09 13.98 -2.34
N TYR A 799 -8.78 13.51 -1.31
CA TYR A 799 -10.03 14.09 -0.83
C TYR A 799 -9.87 15.50 -0.27
N GLY A 800 -8.67 15.88 0.18
CA GLY A 800 -8.42 17.19 0.79
C GLY A 800 -8.58 17.15 2.31
N GLY A 801 -8.78 18.31 2.93
CA GLY A 801 -8.79 18.47 4.40
C GLY A 801 -10.17 18.49 5.05
N GLY A 802 -11.23 18.80 4.31
CA GLY A 802 -12.61 18.83 4.79
C GLY A 802 -13.30 17.49 4.61
N PHE A 803 -14.13 17.10 5.59
CA PHE A 803 -14.94 15.88 5.51
C PHE A 803 -16.36 16.23 5.02
N PHE A 804 -16.90 15.48 4.05
CA PHE A 804 -18.18 15.76 3.40
C PHE A 804 -18.27 17.14 2.75
N THR A 805 -17.16 17.66 2.24
CA THR A 805 -17.08 18.98 1.63
C THR A 805 -15.96 19.01 0.59
N SER A 806 -16.09 19.88 -0.39
CA SER A 806 -15.01 20.20 -1.34
C SER A 806 -14.13 21.31 -0.78
N ASP A 807 -12.81 21.16 -0.83
CA ASP A 807 -11.89 22.23 -0.41
C ASP A 807 -10.73 22.44 -1.38
N ALA A 808 -9.90 23.45 -1.13
CA ALA A 808 -8.76 23.81 -1.98
C ALA A 808 -7.60 22.77 -1.95
N ARG A 809 -7.59 21.87 -0.96
CA ARG A 809 -6.60 20.79 -0.81
C ARG A 809 -7.02 19.53 -1.57
N SER A 810 -8.29 19.35 -1.88
CA SER A 810 -8.75 18.29 -2.79
C SER A 810 -7.98 18.38 -4.11
N ALA A 811 -7.53 17.24 -4.64
CA ALA A 811 -6.64 17.23 -5.80
C ALA A 811 -6.66 15.89 -6.56
N LEU A 812 -6.37 15.97 -7.86
CA LEU A 812 -5.87 14.83 -8.63
C LEU A 812 -4.35 14.94 -8.69
N TRP A 813 -3.68 13.85 -8.38
CA TRP A 813 -2.22 13.71 -8.43
C TRP A 813 -1.82 12.70 -9.50
N GLN A 814 -0.70 12.95 -10.17
CA GLN A 814 -0.03 12.01 -11.06
C GLN A 814 1.32 11.63 -10.45
N ILE A 815 1.62 10.33 -10.39
CA ILE A 815 2.89 9.78 -9.92
C ILE A 815 3.59 9.07 -11.08
N THR A 816 4.77 9.59 -11.40
CA THR A 816 5.59 9.16 -12.55
C THR A 816 6.95 8.66 -12.07
N TYR A 817 7.54 7.76 -12.86
CA TYR A 817 8.88 7.23 -12.63
C TYR A 817 9.90 7.88 -13.57
N HIS A 818 11.09 8.17 -13.07
CA HIS A 818 12.17 8.88 -13.76
C HIS A 818 13.55 8.25 -13.56
N GLY A 819 13.64 7.04 -12.99
CA GLY A 819 14.92 6.34 -12.80
C GLY A 819 15.53 5.80 -14.09
N GLY A 820 14.75 5.78 -15.17
CA GLY A 820 15.14 5.19 -16.46
C GLY A 820 15.06 3.66 -16.43
N GLY A 821 15.38 3.02 -17.55
CA GLY A 821 15.37 1.55 -17.61
C GLY A 821 16.50 0.89 -16.83
N ALA A 822 16.51 -0.45 -16.85
CA ALA A 822 17.60 -1.28 -16.35
C ALA A 822 18.98 -0.75 -16.79
N THR A 823 19.99 -0.93 -15.93
CA THR A 823 21.35 -0.40 -16.14
C THR A 823 21.82 -0.65 -17.60
N PRO A 824 22.39 0.37 -18.29
CA PRO A 824 22.80 0.26 -19.69
C PRO A 824 23.79 -0.89 -19.92
N ALA A 825 23.80 -1.42 -21.14
CA ALA A 825 24.83 -2.35 -21.58
C ALA A 825 26.20 -1.65 -21.65
N ALA A 826 27.29 -2.42 -21.60
CA ALA A 826 28.66 -1.90 -21.48
C ALA A 826 29.04 -0.93 -22.62
N ASP A 827 28.52 -1.16 -23.83
CA ASP A 827 28.68 -0.33 -25.02
C ASP A 827 27.95 1.04 -24.94
N ARG A 828 27.08 1.22 -23.94
CA ARG A 828 26.24 2.41 -23.75
C ARG A 828 26.52 3.18 -22.46
N LEU A 829 27.49 2.74 -21.65
CA LEU A 829 28.00 3.56 -20.56
C LEU A 829 28.74 4.75 -21.19
N ALA A 830 28.25 5.97 -20.96
CA ALA A 830 28.91 7.17 -21.44
C ALA A 830 30.32 7.20 -20.86
N ARG A 831 31.34 7.20 -21.74
CA ARG A 831 32.73 7.43 -21.35
C ARG A 831 32.84 8.83 -20.73
N ARG A 832 32.60 8.98 -19.43
CA ARG A 832 33.06 10.14 -18.67
C ARG A 832 34.54 9.95 -18.33
N ALA A 833 35.37 9.88 -19.36
CA ALA A 833 36.82 9.93 -19.26
C ALA A 833 37.37 10.37 -20.62
N ALA A 834 37.10 11.63 -20.98
CA ALA A 834 37.79 12.38 -22.03
C ALA A 834 37.42 13.86 -21.93
N ARG A 835 37.86 14.54 -20.86
CA ARG A 835 38.21 15.96 -20.86
C ARG A 835 39.30 16.22 -19.85
#